data_AF-A0A4Q1F2P2-F1
#
_entry.id   AF-A0A4Q1F2P2-F1
#
_cell.length_a   1.000
_cell.length_b   1.000
_cell.length_c   1.000
_cell.angle_alpha   90.00
_cell.angle_beta   90.00
_cell.angle_gamma   90.00
#
_symmetry.space_group_name_H-M   'P 1'
#
loop_
_entity.id
_entity.type
_entity.pdbx_description
1 polymer ?
#
loop_
_entity_poly.entity_id
_entity_poly.type
_entity_poly.pdbx_seq_one_letter_code
_entity_poly.pdbx_strand_id
1 'polypeptide(L)'
;TTSHPYTSFAVGNLSDKIGLSHTNPVLYYIPRQNGLKEFNASFGDGLYMVEERPADNHIDAKNFGNPSDIISTGDMMANLHKDEKYSVDEKEYIKARLFDMLIGDWDRHSDQWRWGEHKKDGKIIYKPIPRDRDQAFVKYDGTLLSLLMNIPALRHMRTFKSSIDNVKWLNREPYPLDLAFLKTAEEKDWIAQAKFIQENLSDSDIDNAFKSLPKEVQDETIDEIKQKLKSRKKELQKYAIRYSDVLSKTIMIAGTDKKDKFVLNHIAKNKIELQVIRMKKDGDELQYTKMISDAKTKNLWIYGLDDNDVFEVKGDHKSNVKIRLIGGQNNDVYNIENGRKVIVYDFKSKENTYNLDSKTQTQLTDDYDVNLYNYEKPKYNVVSGLPNIGYNPDDGVKLGFNVNYTVNNFKQNPYTQKHVLNGFYYFATGGLEFNYAAHFPGLLGKWVIDVESQYTTPNFAMNYFGYGNESQNNDEEFGMDYNRVRIRKFNVSGAIRHVGRYGSEFSVQPIFQKMTVEETENRYIDIPNIVNPMVFDSQTFGGLKVKYQFKNSDFAAKPTLGMAFMIAATWTTNLSDTKQNFPTLESILGFTHKIDHNGKLVLATYLKGKAILNNNYEFYQGAALGGDTDLRGYRNDRFLGNSYFSQSSDLRLSLGKIERTVAPLTYGILGGFDYGRIWLDGENSRKWHQDYGGGLWLNAINVLTARISYFKSPDEVGRVIFGAAYSF
;
A
#
# COMPACT_ATOMS: atom_id res chain seq x y z
N THR A 1 -17.82 -18.41 -2.43
CA THR A 1 -17.30 -18.50 -3.81
C THR A 1 -17.19 -17.11 -4.36
N THR A 2 -16.03 -16.76 -4.93
CA THR A 2 -15.65 -15.38 -5.21
C THR A 2 -16.04 -14.92 -6.62
N SER A 3 -15.75 -15.74 -7.63
CA SER A 3 -16.21 -15.56 -9.02
C SER A 3 -17.15 -16.70 -9.40
N HIS A 4 -18.19 -16.41 -10.19
CA HIS A 4 -19.10 -17.43 -10.68
C HIS A 4 -18.54 -18.03 -11.98
N PRO A 5 -18.29 -19.35 -12.06
CA PRO A 5 -17.53 -19.95 -13.16
C PRO A 5 -18.21 -19.87 -14.53
N TYR A 6 -19.50 -19.52 -14.58
CA TYR A 6 -20.27 -19.48 -15.81
C TYR A 6 -20.73 -18.07 -16.22
N THR A 7 -20.59 -17.03 -15.39
CA THR A 7 -21.24 -15.73 -15.71
C THR A 7 -20.61 -15.03 -16.92
N SER A 8 -19.36 -15.32 -17.26
CA SER A 8 -18.68 -14.80 -18.46
C SER A 8 -19.42 -15.16 -19.76
N PHE A 9 -20.10 -16.32 -19.82
CA PHE A 9 -20.88 -16.78 -20.97
C PHE A 9 -22.11 -15.91 -21.29
N ALA A 10 -22.55 -15.07 -20.36
CA ALA A 10 -23.65 -14.12 -20.59
C ALA A 10 -23.15 -12.75 -21.06
N VAL A 11 -21.88 -12.42 -20.87
CA VAL A 11 -21.36 -11.06 -21.08
C VAL A 11 -21.37 -10.66 -22.56
N GLY A 12 -20.96 -11.55 -23.47
CA GLY A 12 -21.00 -11.30 -24.92
C GLY A 12 -22.41 -10.93 -25.41
N ASN A 13 -23.42 -11.70 -24.97
CA ASN A 13 -24.83 -11.43 -25.32
C ASN A 13 -25.33 -10.06 -24.84
N LEU A 14 -24.78 -9.54 -23.72
CA LEU A 14 -25.08 -8.19 -23.24
C LEU A 14 -24.33 -7.13 -24.08
N SER A 15 -23.07 -7.40 -24.44
CA SER A 15 -22.23 -6.51 -25.26
C SER A 15 -22.79 -6.30 -26.67
N ASP A 16 -23.32 -7.36 -27.29
CA ASP A 16 -23.98 -7.31 -28.60
C ASP A 16 -25.09 -6.24 -28.66
N LYS A 17 -25.89 -6.13 -27.60
CA LYS A 17 -27.05 -5.23 -27.53
C LYS A 17 -26.69 -3.75 -27.54
N ILE A 18 -25.45 -3.44 -27.17
CA ILE A 18 -24.92 -2.08 -27.13
C ILE A 18 -23.79 -1.89 -28.16
N GLY A 19 -23.59 -2.87 -29.04
CA GLY A 19 -22.57 -2.85 -30.09
C GLY A 19 -21.15 -2.64 -29.54
N LEU A 20 -20.82 -3.29 -28.44
CA LEU A 20 -19.44 -3.38 -27.94
C LEU A 20 -18.78 -4.61 -28.53
N SER A 21 -17.51 -4.49 -28.96
CA SER A 21 -16.71 -5.67 -29.32
C SER A 21 -16.53 -6.60 -28.11
N HIS A 22 -16.50 -7.90 -28.35
CA HIS A 22 -16.34 -8.91 -27.29
C HIS A 22 -15.81 -10.23 -27.87
N THR A 23 -15.33 -11.12 -27.00
CA THR A 23 -15.11 -12.54 -27.32
C THR A 23 -16.39 -13.34 -27.11
N ASN A 24 -16.46 -14.54 -27.67
CA ASN A 24 -17.56 -15.49 -27.50
C ASN A 24 -17.08 -16.72 -26.73
N PRO A 25 -17.02 -16.66 -25.39
CA PRO A 25 -16.72 -17.84 -24.61
C PRO A 25 -17.79 -18.91 -24.82
N VAL A 26 -17.35 -20.15 -25.03
CA VAL A 26 -18.20 -21.33 -25.18
C VAL A 26 -17.68 -22.43 -24.27
N LEU A 27 -18.59 -23.13 -23.60
CA LEU A 27 -18.27 -24.25 -22.72
C LEU A 27 -18.11 -25.53 -23.56
N TYR A 28 -16.93 -26.14 -23.50
CA TYR A 28 -16.65 -27.45 -24.10
C TYR A 28 -16.35 -28.48 -23.03
N TYR A 29 -16.83 -29.70 -23.22
CA TYR A 29 -16.31 -30.88 -22.53
C TYR A 29 -15.29 -31.55 -23.44
N ILE A 30 -14.05 -31.69 -22.97
CA ILE A 30 -12.99 -32.36 -23.69
C ILE A 30 -12.81 -33.76 -23.09
N PRO A 31 -13.29 -34.83 -23.74
CA PRO A 31 -13.06 -36.18 -23.25
C PRO A 31 -11.60 -36.56 -23.42
N ARG A 32 -11.15 -37.59 -22.69
CA ARG A 32 -9.87 -38.23 -23.01
C ARG A 32 -9.93 -38.79 -24.42
N GLN A 33 -8.90 -38.50 -25.22
CA GLN A 33 -8.85 -38.88 -26.63
C GLN A 33 -7.41 -39.07 -27.11
N ASN A 34 -7.22 -39.94 -28.11
CA ASN A 34 -5.90 -40.25 -28.67
C ASN A 34 -5.17 -39.01 -29.19
N GLY A 35 -5.90 -38.01 -29.70
CA GLY A 35 -5.34 -36.75 -30.20
C GLY A 35 -4.60 -35.93 -29.13
N LEU A 36 -4.96 -36.08 -27.86
CA LEU A 36 -4.29 -35.38 -26.75
C LEU A 36 -3.00 -36.07 -26.30
N LYS A 37 -2.77 -37.34 -26.62
CA LYS A 37 -1.57 -38.10 -26.20
C LYS A 37 -1.24 -37.89 -24.71
N GLU A 38 -0.02 -37.45 -24.36
CA GLU A 38 0.41 -37.15 -23.00
C GLU A 38 -0.41 -36.06 -22.31
N PHE A 39 -1.02 -35.14 -23.07
CA PHE A 39 -1.85 -34.07 -22.54
C PHE A 39 -3.18 -34.55 -21.96
N ASN A 40 -3.58 -35.82 -22.19
CA ASN A 40 -4.74 -36.41 -21.50
C ASN A 40 -4.63 -36.32 -19.98
N ALA A 41 -3.41 -36.35 -19.43
CA ALA A 41 -3.19 -36.26 -17.98
C ALA A 41 -3.60 -34.90 -17.40
N SER A 42 -3.51 -33.82 -18.19
CA SER A 42 -3.79 -32.44 -17.75
C SER A 42 -5.05 -31.84 -18.37
N PHE A 43 -5.45 -32.30 -19.56
CA PHE A 43 -6.49 -31.67 -20.38
C PHE A 43 -7.65 -32.60 -20.79
N GLY A 44 -7.56 -33.89 -20.48
CA GLY A 44 -8.62 -34.85 -20.79
C GLY A 44 -9.60 -35.01 -19.63
N ASP A 45 -10.86 -35.23 -19.97
CA ASP A 45 -11.98 -35.41 -19.02
C ASP A 45 -12.26 -34.16 -18.17
N GLY A 46 -12.40 -33.02 -18.85
CA GLY A 46 -12.62 -31.72 -18.18
C GLY A 46 -13.54 -30.78 -18.97
N LEU A 47 -14.12 -29.82 -18.24
CA LEU A 47 -14.85 -28.69 -18.81
C LEU A 47 -13.88 -27.51 -19.03
N TYR A 48 -13.95 -26.91 -20.21
CA TYR A 48 -13.10 -25.82 -20.63
C TYR A 48 -13.95 -24.68 -21.19
N MET A 49 -13.60 -23.45 -20.83
CA MET A 49 -14.04 -22.27 -21.54
C MET A 49 -13.09 -22.04 -22.72
N VAL A 50 -13.64 -22.02 -23.93
CA VAL A 50 -12.90 -21.74 -25.16
C VAL A 50 -13.46 -20.46 -25.75
N GLU A 51 -12.60 -19.50 -26.09
CA GLU A 51 -12.97 -18.23 -26.70
C GLU A 51 -11.95 -17.84 -27.78
N GLU A 52 -12.34 -16.95 -28.68
CA GLU A 52 -11.45 -16.38 -29.68
C GLU A 52 -10.37 -15.55 -28.98
N ARG A 53 -9.12 -15.64 -29.47
CA ARG A 53 -8.03 -14.76 -29.04
C ARG A 53 -8.01 -13.55 -29.99
N PRO A 54 -8.36 -12.32 -29.54
CA PRO A 54 -8.32 -11.16 -30.43
C PRO A 54 -6.87 -10.85 -30.82
N ALA A 55 -6.54 -11.11 -32.07
CA ALA A 55 -5.23 -10.97 -32.68
C ALA A 55 -5.38 -10.83 -34.21
N ASP A 56 -4.29 -10.47 -34.89
CA ASP A 56 -4.19 -10.29 -36.35
C ASP A 56 -4.77 -11.44 -37.18
N ASN A 57 -4.66 -12.69 -36.70
CA ASN A 57 -5.23 -13.87 -37.35
C ASN A 57 -6.75 -14.04 -37.20
N HIS A 58 -7.44 -13.13 -36.51
CA HIS A 58 -8.90 -13.16 -36.31
C HIS A 58 -9.59 -11.84 -36.72
N ILE A 59 -8.99 -11.03 -37.60
CA ILE A 59 -9.57 -9.76 -38.09
C ILE A 59 -10.95 -9.92 -38.73
N ASP A 60 -11.24 -11.09 -39.31
CA ASP A 60 -12.52 -11.40 -39.97
C ASP A 60 -13.66 -11.74 -38.98
N ALA A 61 -13.35 -11.82 -37.67
CA ALA A 61 -14.35 -12.06 -36.65
C ALA A 61 -15.27 -10.83 -36.47
N LYS A 62 -16.54 -10.98 -36.84
CA LYS A 62 -17.53 -9.89 -36.86
C LYS A 62 -17.68 -9.19 -35.49
N ASN A 63 -17.55 -9.95 -34.40
CA ASN A 63 -17.61 -9.47 -33.01
C ASN A 63 -16.43 -8.59 -32.59
N PHE A 64 -15.41 -8.43 -33.43
CA PHE A 64 -14.31 -7.47 -33.22
C PHE A 64 -14.46 -6.16 -34.00
N GLY A 65 -15.54 -5.99 -34.77
CA GLY A 65 -15.86 -4.75 -35.46
C GLY A 65 -15.18 -4.56 -36.82
N ASN A 66 -14.67 -5.64 -37.44
CA ASN A 66 -13.95 -5.65 -38.73
C ASN A 66 -12.75 -4.67 -38.77
N PRO A 67 -11.78 -4.81 -37.85
CA PRO A 67 -10.59 -3.97 -37.86
C PRO A 67 -9.64 -4.36 -39.00
N SER A 68 -8.78 -3.42 -39.39
CA SER A 68 -7.70 -3.69 -40.35
C SER A 68 -6.48 -4.38 -39.72
N ASP A 69 -6.34 -4.31 -38.40
CA ASP A 69 -5.34 -5.00 -37.59
C ASP A 69 -5.83 -5.08 -36.12
N ILE A 70 -5.30 -6.00 -35.31
CA ILE A 70 -5.59 -6.10 -33.88
C ILE A 70 -4.29 -6.14 -33.08
N ILE A 71 -4.03 -5.08 -32.32
CA ILE A 71 -2.76 -4.89 -31.60
C ILE A 71 -2.92 -4.93 -30.07
N SER A 72 -1.79 -5.08 -29.37
CA SER A 72 -1.74 -5.02 -27.91
C SER A 72 -1.87 -3.57 -27.40
N THR A 73 -2.20 -3.40 -26.12
CA THR A 73 -2.19 -2.07 -25.47
C THR A 73 -0.81 -1.43 -25.50
N GLY A 74 0.27 -2.21 -25.38
CA GLY A 74 1.64 -1.71 -25.46
C GLY A 74 1.98 -1.14 -26.84
N ASP A 75 1.66 -1.88 -27.91
CA ASP A 75 1.89 -1.43 -29.28
C ASP A 75 1.03 -0.20 -29.62
N MET A 76 -0.23 -0.20 -29.15
CA MET A 76 -1.14 0.93 -29.32
C MET A 76 -0.60 2.19 -28.63
N MET A 77 -0.12 2.08 -27.39
CA MET A 77 0.51 3.19 -26.67
C MET A 77 1.77 3.69 -27.38
N ALA A 78 2.62 2.79 -27.89
CA ALA A 78 3.79 3.17 -28.67
C ALA A 78 3.39 3.93 -29.95
N ASN A 79 2.29 3.54 -30.60
CA ASN A 79 1.76 4.27 -31.74
C ASN A 79 1.20 5.65 -31.36
N LEU A 80 0.48 5.77 -30.23
CA LEU A 80 -0.01 7.06 -29.74
C LEU A 80 1.12 8.06 -29.45
N HIS A 81 2.29 7.58 -29.02
CA HIS A 81 3.47 8.44 -28.85
C HIS A 81 4.13 8.71 -30.19
N LYS A 82 4.21 7.74 -31.10
CA LYS A 82 4.96 7.90 -32.35
C LYS A 82 4.54 9.07 -33.24
N ASP A 83 3.23 9.34 -33.36
CA ASP A 83 2.68 10.30 -34.33
C ASP A 83 1.25 10.74 -33.99
N GLU A 84 0.91 12.00 -34.29
CA GLU A 84 -0.41 12.58 -34.01
C GLU A 84 -1.57 11.97 -34.81
N LYS A 85 -1.29 11.19 -35.86
CA LYS A 85 -2.32 10.51 -36.66
C LYS A 85 -3.01 9.36 -35.93
N TYR A 86 -2.43 8.87 -34.83
CA TYR A 86 -2.98 7.77 -34.03
C TYR A 86 -3.84 8.30 -32.89
N SER A 87 -5.00 7.69 -32.68
CA SER A 87 -5.94 8.11 -31.63
C SER A 87 -6.76 6.93 -31.11
N VAL A 88 -7.31 7.07 -29.91
CA VAL A 88 -8.31 6.14 -29.35
C VAL A 88 -9.70 6.71 -29.61
N ASP A 89 -10.66 5.86 -29.95
CA ASP A 89 -12.08 6.22 -29.93
C ASP A 89 -12.55 6.37 -28.47
N GLU A 90 -12.41 7.58 -27.93
CA GLU A 90 -12.73 7.88 -26.53
C GLU A 90 -14.19 7.55 -26.19
N LYS A 91 -15.13 7.71 -27.13
CA LYS A 91 -16.55 7.41 -26.90
C LYS A 91 -16.78 5.91 -26.77
N GLU A 92 -16.19 5.12 -27.66
CA GLU A 92 -16.27 3.67 -27.60
C GLU A 92 -15.58 3.12 -26.35
N TYR A 93 -14.44 3.72 -25.95
CA TYR A 93 -13.76 3.38 -24.71
C TYR A 93 -14.59 3.70 -23.46
N ILE A 94 -15.20 4.89 -23.37
CA ILE A 94 -16.13 5.24 -22.27
C ILE A 94 -17.30 4.24 -22.22
N LYS A 95 -17.88 3.88 -23.36
CA LYS A 95 -18.97 2.88 -23.43
C LYS A 95 -18.53 1.53 -22.85
N ALA A 96 -17.34 1.06 -23.22
CA ALA A 96 -16.75 -0.17 -22.67
C ALA A 96 -16.52 -0.06 -21.16
N ARG A 97 -15.89 1.03 -20.69
CA ARG A 97 -15.65 1.28 -19.25
C ARG A 97 -16.95 1.31 -18.44
N LEU A 98 -18.00 1.96 -18.95
CA LEU A 98 -19.31 2.01 -18.28
C LEU A 98 -19.98 0.64 -18.22
N PHE A 99 -19.83 -0.17 -19.27
CA PHE A 99 -20.29 -1.55 -19.27
C PHE A 99 -19.54 -2.40 -18.22
N ASP A 100 -18.23 -2.23 -18.07
CA ASP A 100 -17.44 -2.90 -17.03
C ASP A 100 -17.94 -2.54 -15.62
N MET A 101 -18.20 -1.25 -15.37
CA MET A 101 -18.79 -0.80 -14.11
C MET A 101 -20.18 -1.40 -13.87
N LEU A 102 -20.99 -1.49 -14.93
CA LEU A 102 -22.34 -2.02 -14.90
C LEU A 102 -22.34 -3.49 -14.47
N ILE A 103 -21.43 -4.32 -15.00
CA ILE A 103 -21.30 -5.75 -14.64
C ILE A 103 -20.40 -6.00 -13.41
N GLY A 104 -19.76 -4.95 -12.87
CA GLY A 104 -18.93 -5.01 -11.65
C GLY A 104 -17.53 -5.58 -11.86
N ASP A 105 -17.03 -5.47 -13.08
CA ASP A 105 -15.75 -6.00 -13.51
C ASP A 105 -14.63 -5.01 -13.22
N TRP A 106 -13.90 -5.29 -12.15
CA TRP A 106 -12.88 -4.40 -11.57
C TRP A 106 -11.49 -4.62 -12.17
N ASP A 107 -11.24 -5.77 -12.81
CA ASP A 107 -9.91 -6.21 -13.24
C ASP A 107 -9.66 -5.80 -14.69
N ARG A 108 -9.32 -4.53 -14.89
CA ARG A 108 -9.24 -3.91 -16.22
C ARG A 108 -7.87 -3.29 -16.47
N HIS A 109 -6.84 -4.13 -16.37
CA HIS A 109 -5.44 -3.77 -16.68
C HIS A 109 -5.14 -3.91 -18.20
N SER A 110 -3.93 -3.55 -18.62
CA SER A 110 -3.53 -3.42 -20.03
C SER A 110 -3.71 -4.69 -20.88
N ASP A 111 -3.56 -5.88 -20.30
CA ASP A 111 -3.72 -7.16 -21.00
C ASP A 111 -5.18 -7.54 -21.25
N GLN A 112 -6.11 -6.90 -20.52
CA GLN A 112 -7.56 -7.11 -20.63
C GLN A 112 -8.16 -6.43 -21.87
N TRP A 113 -7.31 -5.80 -22.66
CA TRP A 113 -7.67 -5.09 -23.88
C TRP A 113 -6.84 -5.57 -25.07
N ARG A 114 -7.51 -5.60 -26.22
CA ARG A 114 -6.92 -5.54 -27.54
C ARG A 114 -7.51 -4.35 -28.27
N TRP A 115 -6.87 -3.92 -29.35
CA TRP A 115 -7.24 -2.68 -30.04
C TRP A 115 -7.37 -2.94 -31.52
N GLY A 116 -8.58 -2.77 -32.05
CA GLY A 116 -8.87 -2.85 -33.47
C GLY A 116 -8.46 -1.57 -34.18
N GLU A 117 -7.61 -1.68 -35.21
CA GLU A 117 -7.17 -0.56 -36.03
C GLU A 117 -8.21 -0.20 -37.10
N HIS A 118 -8.69 1.05 -37.10
CA HIS A 118 -9.58 1.58 -38.15
C HIS A 118 -8.97 2.79 -38.83
N LYS A 119 -8.77 2.69 -40.15
CA LYS A 119 -8.24 3.78 -40.97
C LYS A 119 -9.38 4.71 -41.41
N LYS A 120 -9.25 5.99 -41.14
CA LYS A 120 -10.23 7.02 -41.52
C LYS A 120 -9.53 8.32 -41.84
N ASP A 121 -9.72 8.84 -43.05
CA ASP A 121 -9.20 10.15 -43.49
C ASP A 121 -7.70 10.35 -43.23
N GLY A 122 -6.89 9.30 -43.45
CA GLY A 122 -5.45 9.31 -43.20
C GLY A 122 -5.04 9.16 -41.72
N LYS A 123 -5.99 9.15 -40.79
CA LYS A 123 -5.79 8.85 -39.37
C LYS A 123 -6.08 7.38 -39.06
N ILE A 124 -5.50 6.92 -37.96
CA ILE A 124 -5.74 5.59 -37.40
C ILE A 124 -6.44 5.76 -36.06
N ILE A 125 -7.63 5.16 -35.95
CA ILE A 125 -8.48 5.21 -34.76
C ILE A 125 -8.56 3.81 -34.18
N TYR A 126 -8.11 3.65 -32.94
CA TYR A 126 -8.16 2.40 -32.21
C TYR A 126 -9.48 2.27 -31.45
N LYS A 127 -10.18 1.17 -31.68
CA LYS A 127 -11.36 0.79 -30.91
C LYS A 127 -11.05 -0.34 -29.93
N PRO A 128 -11.55 -0.27 -28.70
CA PRO A 128 -11.28 -1.29 -27.69
C PRO A 128 -11.97 -2.61 -28.02
N ILE A 129 -11.26 -3.70 -27.80
CA ILE A 129 -11.77 -5.07 -27.80
C ILE A 129 -11.47 -5.62 -26.40
N PRO A 130 -12.41 -5.49 -25.44
CA PRO A 130 -12.28 -6.11 -24.14
C PRO A 130 -12.24 -7.63 -24.26
N ARG A 131 -11.42 -8.26 -23.43
CA ARG A 131 -11.33 -9.72 -23.28
C ARG A 131 -11.36 -10.11 -21.80
N ASP A 132 -11.42 -11.42 -21.52
CA ASP A 132 -11.22 -12.02 -20.20
C ASP A 132 -12.11 -11.37 -19.11
N ARG A 133 -13.38 -11.81 -19.10
CA ARG A 133 -14.48 -11.28 -18.29
C ARG A 133 -14.76 -12.14 -17.05
N ASP A 134 -13.74 -12.79 -16.51
CA ASP A 134 -13.85 -13.75 -15.39
C ASP A 134 -14.21 -13.10 -14.04
N GLN A 135 -14.00 -11.77 -13.92
CA GLN A 135 -14.38 -10.96 -12.75
C GLN A 135 -15.77 -10.30 -12.85
N ALA A 136 -16.58 -10.64 -13.85
CA ALA A 136 -17.94 -10.14 -13.95
C ALA A 136 -18.86 -10.76 -12.87
N PHE A 137 -19.66 -9.91 -12.20
CA PHE A 137 -20.65 -10.31 -11.20
C PHE A 137 -20.08 -10.99 -9.93
N VAL A 138 -18.82 -10.73 -9.59
CA VAL A 138 -18.13 -11.32 -8.43
C VAL A 138 -18.83 -11.06 -7.09
N LYS A 139 -18.73 -12.03 -6.18
CA LYS A 139 -19.33 -11.97 -4.84
C LYS A 139 -18.28 -12.23 -3.75
N TYR A 140 -17.89 -11.18 -3.03
CA TYR A 140 -17.05 -11.32 -1.83
C TYR A 140 -17.94 -11.26 -0.59
N ASP A 141 -18.10 -12.40 0.08
CA ASP A 141 -18.93 -12.55 1.28
C ASP A 141 -18.09 -12.92 2.51
N GLY A 142 -18.65 -12.70 3.71
CA GLY A 142 -18.05 -13.10 4.98
C GLY A 142 -17.30 -11.98 5.70
N THR A 143 -17.42 -11.95 7.03
CA THR A 143 -16.90 -10.89 7.89
C THR A 143 -15.40 -10.67 7.71
N LEU A 144 -14.60 -11.75 7.67
CA LEU A 144 -13.15 -11.66 7.49
C LEU A 144 -12.77 -11.06 6.13
N LEU A 145 -13.40 -11.50 5.03
CA LEU A 145 -13.14 -10.90 3.71
C LEU A 145 -13.57 -9.44 3.67
N SER A 146 -14.73 -9.10 4.24
CA SER A 146 -15.19 -7.72 4.26
C SER A 146 -14.18 -6.79 4.95
N LEU A 147 -13.48 -7.29 5.97
CA LEU A 147 -12.40 -6.59 6.66
C LEU A 147 -11.14 -6.50 5.79
N LEU A 148 -10.70 -7.62 5.21
CA LEU A 148 -9.53 -7.69 4.33
C LEU A 148 -9.70 -6.84 3.06
N MET A 149 -10.91 -6.70 2.52
CA MET A 149 -11.18 -5.84 1.38
C MET A 149 -11.03 -4.34 1.68
N ASN A 150 -10.80 -3.93 2.93
CA ASN A 150 -10.40 -2.56 3.24
C ASN A 150 -8.90 -2.30 3.06
N ILE A 151 -8.10 -3.36 2.85
CA ILE A 151 -6.66 -3.28 2.58
C ILE A 151 -6.44 -2.59 1.23
N PRO A 152 -5.51 -1.62 1.12
CA PRO A 152 -5.29 -0.87 -0.11
C PRO A 152 -5.14 -1.74 -1.35
N ALA A 153 -4.41 -2.86 -1.25
CA ALA A 153 -4.17 -3.81 -2.34
C ALA A 153 -5.44 -4.53 -2.82
N LEU A 154 -6.40 -4.82 -1.94
CA LEU A 154 -7.62 -5.56 -2.27
C LEU A 154 -8.86 -4.67 -2.45
N ARG A 155 -8.80 -3.39 -2.06
CA ARG A 155 -9.96 -2.48 -2.01
C ARG A 155 -10.72 -2.24 -3.32
N HIS A 156 -10.08 -2.54 -4.43
CA HIS A 156 -10.66 -2.50 -5.77
C HIS A 156 -11.58 -3.68 -6.09
N MET A 157 -11.37 -4.82 -5.44
CA MET A 157 -12.21 -6.01 -5.54
C MET A 157 -13.54 -5.73 -4.84
N ARG A 158 -14.57 -5.42 -5.63
CA ARG A 158 -15.90 -5.01 -5.12
C ARG A 158 -16.95 -6.06 -5.40
N THR A 159 -17.70 -6.43 -4.36
CA THR A 159 -18.87 -7.32 -4.49
C THR A 159 -19.90 -6.69 -5.42
N PHE A 160 -20.45 -7.50 -6.33
CA PHE A 160 -21.56 -7.13 -7.19
C PHE A 160 -22.85 -7.01 -6.37
N LYS A 161 -23.35 -5.78 -6.27
CA LYS A 161 -24.54 -5.37 -5.49
C LYS A 161 -25.50 -4.58 -6.38
N SER A 162 -26.74 -4.37 -5.93
CA SER A 162 -27.74 -3.57 -6.65
C SER A 162 -27.28 -2.12 -6.91
N SER A 163 -26.38 -1.60 -6.09
CA SER A 163 -25.70 -0.32 -6.32
C SER A 163 -24.18 -0.46 -6.27
N ILE A 164 -23.47 0.48 -6.90
CA ILE A 164 -22.01 0.58 -6.80
C ILE A 164 -21.67 1.46 -5.59
N ASP A 165 -21.24 0.82 -4.50
CA ASP A 165 -20.88 1.49 -3.24
C ASP A 165 -19.78 2.54 -3.44
N ASN A 166 -18.78 2.25 -4.28
CA ASN A 166 -17.65 3.13 -4.51
C ASN A 166 -17.03 3.00 -5.91
N VAL A 167 -17.46 3.88 -6.83
CA VAL A 167 -16.97 3.89 -8.22
C VAL A 167 -15.47 4.18 -8.33
N LYS A 168 -14.90 4.98 -7.42
CA LYS A 168 -13.46 5.29 -7.42
C LYS A 168 -12.65 4.01 -7.22
N TRP A 169 -13.02 3.22 -6.21
CA TRP A 169 -12.27 2.01 -5.90
C TRP A 169 -12.53 0.88 -6.88
N LEU A 170 -13.77 0.70 -7.35
CA LEU A 170 -14.08 -0.27 -8.41
C LEU A 170 -13.17 -0.07 -9.63
N ASN A 171 -12.87 1.18 -9.96
CA ASN A 171 -12.04 1.56 -11.10
C ASN A 171 -10.58 1.85 -10.71
N ARG A 172 -10.04 1.29 -9.62
CA ARG A 172 -8.65 1.56 -9.23
C ARG A 172 -7.65 1.03 -10.26
N GLU A 173 -7.81 -0.21 -10.71
CA GLU A 173 -6.95 -0.84 -11.73
C GLU A 173 -6.97 -0.13 -13.08
N PRO A 174 -8.15 0.20 -13.66
CA PRO A 174 -8.20 0.91 -14.95
C PRO A 174 -7.82 2.39 -14.86
N TYR A 175 -7.76 2.99 -13.66
CA TYR A 175 -7.55 4.43 -13.50
C TYR A 175 -6.34 5.01 -14.27
N PRO A 176 -5.14 4.41 -14.23
CA PRO A 176 -4.02 4.82 -15.07
C PRO A 176 -4.31 4.87 -16.58
N LEU A 177 -4.94 3.83 -17.12
CA LEU A 177 -5.26 3.73 -18.55
C LEU A 177 -6.34 4.74 -18.93
N ASP A 178 -7.36 4.88 -18.07
CA ASP A 178 -8.44 5.83 -18.28
C ASP A 178 -7.90 7.27 -18.35
N LEU A 179 -6.89 7.62 -17.54
CA LEU A 179 -6.21 8.91 -17.63
C LEU A 179 -5.37 9.06 -18.91
N ALA A 180 -4.75 7.98 -19.40
CA ALA A 180 -3.89 8.01 -20.58
C ALA A 180 -4.70 8.16 -21.88
N PHE A 181 -5.85 7.47 -21.98
CA PHE A 181 -6.65 7.42 -23.20
C PHE A 181 -7.65 8.56 -23.34
N LEU A 182 -8.24 9.02 -22.23
CA LEU A 182 -9.32 10.00 -22.25
C LEU A 182 -8.80 11.44 -22.22
N LYS A 183 -8.08 11.81 -23.29
CA LYS A 183 -7.41 13.10 -23.42
C LYS A 183 -8.44 14.24 -23.51
N THR A 184 -9.50 14.05 -24.28
CA THR A 184 -10.46 15.12 -24.62
C THR A 184 -11.83 14.97 -23.97
N ALA A 185 -12.18 13.78 -23.49
CA ALA A 185 -13.48 13.47 -22.90
C ALA A 185 -13.91 14.43 -21.79
N GLU A 186 -15.20 14.75 -21.81
CA GLU A 186 -15.89 15.55 -20.81
C GLU A 186 -16.99 14.74 -20.12
N GLU A 187 -17.52 15.26 -19.00
CA GLU A 187 -18.63 14.63 -18.27
C GLU A 187 -19.84 14.34 -19.16
N LYS A 188 -20.12 15.21 -20.14
CA LYS A 188 -21.23 15.03 -21.08
C LYS A 188 -21.07 13.76 -21.94
N ASP A 189 -19.84 13.37 -22.28
CA ASP A 189 -19.57 12.17 -23.06
C ASP A 189 -19.85 10.91 -22.23
N TRP A 190 -19.46 10.93 -20.94
CA TRP A 190 -19.79 9.89 -19.97
C TRP A 190 -21.30 9.75 -19.77
N ILE A 191 -22.03 10.85 -19.60
CA ILE A 191 -23.50 10.84 -19.48
C ILE A 191 -24.14 10.29 -20.76
N ALA A 192 -23.66 10.72 -21.93
CA ALA A 192 -24.20 10.29 -23.22
C ALA A 192 -24.05 8.77 -23.42
N GLN A 193 -22.87 8.20 -23.14
CA GLN A 193 -22.67 6.74 -23.25
C GLN A 193 -23.46 5.96 -22.20
N ALA A 194 -23.59 6.50 -20.98
CA ALA A 194 -24.42 5.87 -19.95
C ALA A 194 -25.90 5.82 -20.35
N LYS A 195 -26.41 6.92 -20.91
CA LYS A 195 -27.77 7.01 -21.45
C LYS A 195 -27.96 6.04 -22.62
N PHE A 196 -27.00 5.98 -23.54
CA PHE A 196 -27.02 5.03 -24.67
C PHE A 196 -27.16 3.58 -24.18
N ILE A 197 -26.37 3.16 -23.19
CA ILE A 197 -26.46 1.80 -22.61
C ILE A 197 -27.84 1.58 -21.97
N GLN A 198 -28.36 2.55 -21.23
CA GLN A 198 -29.69 2.44 -20.59
C GLN A 198 -30.82 2.25 -21.60
N GLU A 199 -30.75 2.95 -22.74
CA GLU A 199 -31.78 2.94 -23.78
C GLU A 199 -31.70 1.69 -24.67
N ASN A 200 -30.51 1.12 -24.87
CA ASN A 200 -30.30 0.00 -25.81
C ASN A 200 -30.15 -1.38 -25.13
N LEU A 201 -29.93 -1.43 -23.82
CA LEU A 201 -29.93 -2.67 -23.05
C LEU A 201 -31.23 -2.79 -22.27
N SER A 202 -32.24 -3.48 -22.81
CA SER A 202 -33.54 -3.63 -22.12
C SER A 202 -33.49 -4.64 -20.98
N ASP A 203 -34.53 -4.68 -20.13
CA ASP A 203 -34.63 -5.70 -19.06
C ASP A 203 -34.79 -7.11 -19.65
N SER A 204 -35.47 -7.24 -20.79
CA SER A 204 -35.62 -8.52 -21.50
C SER A 204 -34.33 -8.96 -22.17
N ASP A 205 -33.51 -8.04 -22.67
CA ASP A 205 -32.16 -8.35 -23.15
C ASP A 205 -31.28 -8.91 -22.04
N ILE A 206 -31.34 -8.31 -20.84
CA ILE A 206 -30.68 -8.83 -19.64
C ILE A 206 -31.17 -10.25 -19.33
N ASP A 207 -32.49 -10.48 -19.30
CA ASP A 207 -33.03 -11.81 -18.99
C ASP A 207 -32.63 -12.87 -20.04
N ASN A 208 -32.59 -12.48 -21.31
CA ASN A 208 -32.22 -13.38 -22.40
C ASN A 208 -30.72 -13.69 -22.43
N ALA A 209 -29.85 -12.75 -22.06
CA ALA A 209 -28.40 -12.95 -22.08
C ALA A 209 -27.95 -14.12 -21.21
N PHE A 210 -28.61 -14.34 -20.07
CA PHE A 210 -28.28 -15.44 -19.14
C PHE A 210 -28.86 -16.80 -19.55
N LYS A 211 -29.66 -16.88 -20.62
CA LYS A 211 -30.14 -18.17 -21.15
C LYS A 211 -29.04 -19.00 -21.82
N SER A 212 -27.89 -18.38 -22.15
CA SER A 212 -26.70 -19.08 -22.67
C SER A 212 -25.98 -19.90 -21.60
N LEU A 213 -26.29 -19.68 -20.31
CA LEU A 213 -25.73 -20.48 -19.23
C LEU A 213 -26.29 -21.90 -19.26
N PRO A 214 -25.53 -22.93 -18.80
CA PRO A 214 -26.08 -24.26 -18.57
C PRO A 214 -27.33 -24.20 -17.69
N LYS A 215 -28.35 -25.01 -18.00
CA LYS A 215 -29.64 -24.98 -17.28
C LYS A 215 -29.47 -25.23 -15.78
N GLU A 216 -28.50 -26.06 -15.43
CA GLU A 216 -28.15 -26.48 -14.08
C GLU A 216 -27.68 -25.33 -13.19
N VAL A 217 -27.20 -24.23 -13.78
CA VAL A 217 -26.72 -23.06 -13.04
C VAL A 217 -27.64 -21.83 -13.20
N GLN A 218 -28.75 -21.96 -13.91
CA GLN A 218 -29.79 -20.91 -14.00
C GLN A 218 -30.69 -20.93 -12.76
N ASP A 219 -30.09 -20.77 -11.58
CA ASP A 219 -30.77 -20.81 -10.28
C ASP A 219 -31.05 -19.40 -9.71
N GLU A 220 -31.47 -19.36 -8.44
CA GLU A 220 -31.76 -18.11 -7.70
C GLU A 220 -30.58 -17.14 -7.68
N THR A 221 -29.34 -17.63 -7.76
CA THR A 221 -28.12 -16.79 -7.85
C THR A 221 -28.14 -15.95 -9.14
N ILE A 222 -28.50 -16.56 -10.26
CA ILE A 222 -28.60 -15.87 -11.55
C ILE A 222 -29.78 -14.90 -11.56
N ASP A 223 -30.90 -15.25 -10.93
CA ASP A 223 -32.01 -14.33 -10.73
C ASP A 223 -31.60 -13.10 -9.92
N GLU A 224 -30.85 -13.28 -8.83
CA GLU A 224 -30.32 -12.19 -8.02
C GLU A 224 -29.35 -11.30 -8.83
N ILE A 225 -28.47 -11.89 -9.64
CA ILE A 225 -27.55 -11.16 -10.53
C ILE A 225 -28.32 -10.31 -11.53
N LYS A 226 -29.34 -10.87 -12.21
CA LYS A 226 -30.18 -10.14 -13.16
C LYS A 226 -30.88 -8.96 -12.50
N GLN A 227 -31.44 -9.15 -11.30
CA GLN A 227 -32.10 -8.06 -10.57
C GLN A 227 -31.12 -6.95 -10.17
N LYS A 228 -29.94 -7.31 -9.66
CA LYS A 228 -28.87 -6.35 -9.33
C LYS A 228 -28.40 -5.58 -10.57
N LEU A 229 -28.22 -6.27 -11.70
CA LEU A 229 -27.81 -5.66 -12.97
C LEU A 229 -28.85 -4.66 -13.49
N LYS A 230 -30.14 -5.02 -13.47
CA LYS A 230 -31.25 -4.12 -13.83
C LYS A 230 -31.28 -2.88 -12.92
N SER A 231 -31.06 -3.06 -11.61
CA SER A 231 -30.98 -1.96 -10.65
C SER A 231 -29.79 -1.04 -10.93
N ARG A 232 -28.59 -1.58 -11.16
CA ARG A 232 -27.40 -0.79 -11.53
C ARG A 232 -27.59 -0.01 -12.81
N LYS A 233 -28.20 -0.63 -13.84
CA LYS A 233 -28.47 0.01 -15.12
C LYS A 233 -29.25 1.31 -14.93
N LYS A 234 -30.28 1.34 -14.07
CA LYS A 234 -31.09 2.53 -13.79
C LYS A 234 -30.26 3.71 -13.24
N GLU A 235 -29.20 3.42 -12.49
CA GLU A 235 -28.33 4.42 -11.86
C GLU A 235 -27.04 4.72 -12.67
N LEU A 236 -26.90 4.18 -13.90
CA LEU A 236 -25.62 4.22 -14.63
C LEU A 236 -25.10 5.64 -14.89
N GLN A 237 -25.96 6.60 -15.24
CA GLN A 237 -25.56 8.01 -15.44
C GLN A 237 -24.94 8.63 -14.17
N LYS A 238 -25.45 8.28 -12.99
CA LYS A 238 -24.90 8.74 -11.71
C LYS A 238 -23.50 8.17 -11.46
N TYR A 239 -23.25 6.92 -11.84
CA TYR A 239 -21.90 6.35 -11.76
C TYR A 239 -20.96 6.99 -12.77
N ALA A 240 -21.44 7.29 -13.97
CA ALA A 240 -20.70 8.00 -15.01
C ALA A 240 -20.22 9.38 -14.52
N ILE A 241 -21.11 10.21 -13.97
CA ILE A 241 -20.79 11.53 -13.39
C ILE A 241 -19.75 11.40 -12.26
N ARG A 242 -19.97 10.47 -11.33
CA ARG A 242 -19.06 10.29 -10.20
C ARG A 242 -17.66 9.88 -10.65
N TYR A 243 -17.55 9.04 -11.68
CA TYR A 243 -16.26 8.59 -12.18
C TYR A 243 -15.57 9.63 -13.06
N SER A 244 -16.31 10.37 -13.90
CA SER A 244 -15.74 11.51 -14.62
C SER A 244 -15.18 12.57 -13.68
N ASP A 245 -15.82 12.81 -12.53
CA ASP A 245 -15.30 13.67 -11.46
C ASP A 245 -14.04 13.11 -10.78
N VAL A 246 -13.87 11.77 -10.72
CA VAL A 246 -12.64 11.14 -10.23
C VAL A 246 -11.49 11.38 -11.20
N LEU A 247 -11.71 11.15 -12.50
CA LEU A 247 -10.73 11.37 -13.55
C LEU A 247 -10.33 12.85 -13.65
N SER A 248 -11.29 13.76 -13.54
CA SER A 248 -11.06 15.21 -13.64
C SER A 248 -10.16 15.80 -12.54
N LYS A 249 -9.90 15.08 -11.44
CA LYS A 249 -9.03 15.57 -10.34
C LYS A 249 -7.56 15.67 -10.75
N THR A 250 -7.11 14.77 -11.61
CA THR A 250 -5.75 14.75 -12.16
C THR A 250 -5.87 14.56 -13.65
N ILE A 251 -5.53 15.60 -14.41
CA ILE A 251 -5.47 15.51 -15.87
C ILE A 251 -4.03 15.18 -16.25
N MET A 252 -3.86 14.16 -17.09
CA MET A 252 -2.57 13.76 -17.63
C MET A 252 -2.64 13.87 -19.15
N ILE A 253 -1.72 14.65 -19.72
CA ILE A 253 -1.61 14.87 -21.16
C ILE A 253 -0.20 14.46 -21.56
N ALA A 254 -0.10 13.63 -22.60
CA ALA A 254 1.15 13.29 -23.25
C ALA A 254 1.06 13.73 -24.71
N GLY A 255 2.13 14.37 -25.19
CA GLY A 255 2.38 14.64 -26.59
C GLY A 255 2.74 13.38 -27.36
N THR A 256 3.66 13.56 -28.30
CA THR A 256 4.22 12.55 -29.20
C THR A 256 5.74 12.57 -29.11
N ASP A 257 6.42 11.60 -29.70
CA ASP A 257 7.88 11.55 -29.86
C ASP A 257 8.35 12.52 -30.96
N LYS A 258 7.60 13.60 -31.15
CA LYS A 258 7.80 14.59 -32.19
C LYS A 258 7.55 15.97 -31.60
N LYS A 259 8.14 16.99 -32.22
CA LYS A 259 8.01 18.38 -31.80
C LYS A 259 6.56 18.84 -31.56
N ASP A 260 6.18 18.98 -30.30
CA ASP A 260 4.88 19.42 -29.86
C ASP A 260 4.95 20.75 -29.11
N LYS A 261 3.82 21.45 -29.12
CA LYS A 261 3.64 22.73 -28.44
C LYS A 261 2.39 22.69 -27.57
N PHE A 262 2.58 23.04 -26.31
CA PHE A 262 1.52 23.09 -25.30
C PHE A 262 1.30 24.54 -24.88
N VAL A 263 0.13 25.10 -25.16
CA VAL A 263 -0.22 26.47 -24.77
C VAL A 263 -1.28 26.43 -23.68
N LEU A 264 -0.91 26.84 -22.47
CA LEU A 264 -1.82 27.01 -21.33
C LEU A 264 -2.17 28.48 -21.19
N ASN A 265 -3.39 28.83 -21.56
CA ASN A 265 -3.91 30.18 -21.44
C ASN A 265 -4.85 30.29 -20.23
N HIS A 266 -4.48 31.11 -19.26
CA HIS A 266 -5.31 31.47 -18.12
C HIS A 266 -6.37 32.48 -18.56
N ILE A 267 -7.43 32.01 -19.22
CA ILE A 267 -8.45 32.84 -19.89
C ILE A 267 -9.45 33.52 -18.94
N ALA A 268 -9.60 33.03 -17.72
CA ALA A 268 -10.44 33.64 -16.68
C ALA A 268 -10.02 33.12 -15.30
N LYS A 269 -10.50 33.77 -14.24
CA LYS A 269 -10.32 33.25 -12.86
C LYS A 269 -10.78 31.79 -12.81
N ASN A 270 -9.92 30.91 -12.29
CA ASN A 270 -10.17 29.48 -12.09
C ASN A 270 -10.37 28.66 -13.39
N LYS A 271 -10.08 29.23 -14.58
CA LYS A 271 -10.23 28.55 -15.87
C LYS A 271 -8.95 28.66 -16.69
N ILE A 272 -8.51 27.53 -17.23
CA ILE A 272 -7.34 27.40 -18.10
C ILE A 272 -7.82 26.73 -19.40
N GLU A 273 -7.43 27.30 -20.53
CA GLU A 273 -7.52 26.63 -21.83
C GLU A 273 -6.14 26.01 -22.14
N LEU A 274 -6.12 24.71 -22.42
CA LEU A 274 -4.93 24.01 -22.92
C LEU A 274 -5.10 23.73 -24.41
N GLN A 275 -4.15 24.16 -25.22
CA GLN A 275 -4.05 23.80 -26.63
C GLN A 275 -2.84 22.87 -26.82
N VAL A 276 -3.04 21.77 -27.55
CA VAL A 276 -1.98 20.84 -27.94
C VAL A 276 -1.80 20.95 -29.44
N ILE A 277 -0.61 21.34 -29.87
CA ILE A 277 -0.30 21.73 -31.24
C ILE A 277 0.90 20.93 -31.71
N ARG A 278 0.79 20.32 -32.89
CA ARG A 278 1.89 19.65 -33.54
C ARG A 278 2.67 20.66 -34.38
N MET A 279 3.98 20.80 -34.17
CA MET A 279 4.80 21.73 -34.95
C MET A 279 5.42 21.02 -36.17
N LYS A 280 5.03 21.43 -37.38
CA LYS A 280 5.58 20.90 -38.64
C LYS A 280 6.34 21.99 -39.39
N LYS A 281 7.15 21.58 -40.37
CA LYS A 281 7.88 22.53 -41.24
C LYS A 281 6.94 23.44 -42.04
N ASP A 282 5.78 22.90 -42.44
CA ASP A 282 4.81 23.58 -43.30
C ASP A 282 3.76 24.36 -42.50
N GLY A 283 3.84 24.35 -41.16
CA GLY A 283 2.94 25.07 -40.27
C GLY A 283 2.60 24.30 -38.99
N ASP A 284 2.05 25.02 -38.02
CA ASP A 284 1.54 24.46 -36.77
C ASP A 284 0.13 23.87 -36.99
N GLU A 285 -0.12 22.65 -36.50
CA GLU A 285 -1.40 21.97 -36.60
C GLU A 285 -2.00 21.76 -35.21
N LEU A 286 -3.10 22.47 -34.92
CA LEU A 286 -3.86 22.28 -33.67
C LEU A 286 -4.47 20.87 -33.63
N GLN A 287 -4.09 20.07 -32.64
CA GLN A 287 -4.61 18.72 -32.45
C GLN A 287 -5.95 18.77 -31.70
N TYR A 288 -5.97 19.44 -30.55
CA TYR A 288 -7.18 19.64 -29.76
C TYR A 288 -7.00 20.74 -28.71
N THR A 289 -8.15 21.18 -28.17
CA THR A 289 -8.23 22.10 -27.04
C THR A 289 -8.94 21.43 -25.87
N LYS A 290 -8.47 21.67 -24.64
CA LYS A 290 -9.11 21.18 -23.41
C LYS A 290 -9.35 22.33 -22.42
N MET A 291 -10.58 22.41 -21.93
CA MET A 291 -10.96 23.35 -20.89
C MET A 291 -10.75 22.75 -19.51
N ILE A 292 -10.03 23.47 -18.64
CA ILE A 292 -9.63 23.01 -17.32
C ILE A 292 -10.15 24.00 -16.27
N SER A 293 -10.83 23.49 -15.25
CA SER A 293 -11.29 24.28 -14.11
C SER A 293 -10.70 23.78 -12.80
N ASP A 294 -10.26 24.71 -11.93
CA ASP A 294 -9.69 24.39 -10.62
C ASP A 294 -10.72 23.91 -9.58
N ALA A 295 -12.01 24.06 -9.90
CA ALA A 295 -13.12 23.52 -9.15
C ALA A 295 -13.06 21.97 -9.14
N LYS A 296 -12.78 21.38 -10.31
CA LYS A 296 -12.68 19.92 -10.49
C LYS A 296 -11.24 19.42 -10.48
N THR A 297 -10.31 20.18 -11.06
CA THR A 297 -8.92 19.76 -11.31
C THR A 297 -7.99 20.24 -10.21
N LYS A 298 -7.15 19.34 -9.68
CA LYS A 298 -6.11 19.67 -8.69
C LYS A 298 -4.71 19.56 -9.27
N ASN A 299 -4.48 18.60 -10.16
CA ASN A 299 -3.21 18.40 -10.83
C ASN A 299 -3.40 18.37 -12.35
N LEU A 300 -2.49 19.03 -13.06
CA LEU A 300 -2.33 18.93 -14.50
C LEU A 300 -0.88 18.52 -14.79
N TRP A 301 -0.68 17.37 -15.41
CA TRP A 301 0.62 16.86 -15.83
C TRP A 301 0.67 16.85 -17.35
N ILE A 302 1.65 17.56 -17.92
CA ILE A 302 1.83 17.65 -19.36
C ILE A 302 3.24 17.13 -19.66
N TYR A 303 3.31 16.06 -20.44
CA TYR A 303 4.54 15.43 -20.87
C TYR A 303 4.79 15.75 -22.34
N GLY A 304 5.96 16.32 -22.63
CA GLY A 304 6.46 16.54 -23.98
C GLY A 304 6.82 15.25 -24.70
N LEU A 305 7.48 14.33 -23.97
CA LEU A 305 8.03 13.05 -24.43
C LEU A 305 9.41 13.17 -25.11
N ASP A 306 9.49 13.32 -26.42
CA ASP A 306 10.74 13.33 -27.20
C ASP A 306 10.69 14.45 -28.25
N ASP A 307 11.81 14.68 -28.95
CA ASP A 307 12.06 15.89 -29.78
C ASP A 307 12.11 17.19 -28.94
N ASN A 308 12.18 18.36 -29.59
CA ASN A 308 12.38 19.66 -28.96
C ASN A 308 11.06 20.41 -28.72
N ASP A 309 10.38 20.15 -27.61
CA ASP A 309 9.03 20.65 -27.35
C ASP A 309 8.99 22.11 -26.87
N VAL A 310 7.81 22.72 -26.97
CA VAL A 310 7.55 24.09 -26.53
C VAL A 310 6.40 24.14 -25.52
N PHE A 311 6.66 24.63 -24.32
CA PHE A 311 5.65 24.87 -23.31
C PHE A 311 5.43 26.38 -23.12
N GLU A 312 4.20 26.84 -23.31
CA GLU A 312 3.81 28.22 -23.09
C GLU A 312 2.74 28.33 -22.00
N VAL A 313 2.94 29.21 -21.01
CA VAL A 313 1.94 29.53 -20.00
C VAL A 313 1.69 31.04 -20.01
N LYS A 314 0.48 31.44 -20.38
CA LYS A 314 0.08 32.83 -20.61
C LYS A 314 -1.16 33.22 -19.83
N GLY A 315 -1.43 34.52 -19.77
CA GLY A 315 -2.57 35.10 -19.07
C GLY A 315 -2.31 35.30 -17.57
N ASP A 316 -2.90 36.34 -16.99
CA ASP A 316 -2.62 36.79 -15.62
C ASP A 316 -3.66 36.30 -14.58
N HIS A 317 -4.69 35.59 -15.04
CA HIS A 317 -5.75 35.09 -14.17
C HIS A 317 -5.26 33.97 -13.22
N LYS A 318 -5.83 33.96 -12.01
CA LYS A 318 -5.44 33.05 -10.93
C LYS A 318 -6.13 31.69 -11.07
N SER A 319 -5.38 30.60 -10.83
CA SER A 319 -5.89 29.22 -10.74
C SER A 319 -5.22 28.47 -9.59
N ASN A 320 -5.94 27.53 -8.98
CA ASN A 320 -5.39 26.66 -7.95
C ASN A 320 -4.83 25.33 -8.46
N VAL A 321 -4.95 25.05 -9.76
CA VAL A 321 -4.39 23.83 -10.39
C VAL A 321 -2.88 23.82 -10.23
N LYS A 322 -2.32 22.70 -9.78
CA LYS A 322 -0.87 22.47 -9.76
C LYS A 322 -0.44 21.92 -11.12
N ILE A 323 0.23 22.76 -11.91
CA ILE A 323 0.64 22.47 -13.28
C ILE A 323 2.07 21.94 -13.25
N ARG A 324 2.29 20.81 -13.92
CA ARG A 324 3.61 20.24 -14.12
C ARG A 324 3.84 20.13 -15.62
N LEU A 325 4.93 20.74 -16.05
CA LEU A 325 5.45 20.66 -17.40
C LEU A 325 6.65 19.74 -17.32
N ILE A 326 6.59 18.61 -18.01
CA ILE A 326 7.61 17.58 -17.99
C ILE A 326 8.17 17.48 -19.39
N GLY A 327 9.43 17.83 -19.55
CA GLY A 327 10.14 17.76 -20.81
C GLY A 327 10.50 16.34 -21.23
N GLY A 328 11.40 16.26 -22.21
CA GLY A 328 11.86 15.04 -22.83
C GLY A 328 13.35 14.79 -22.72
N GLN A 329 13.89 13.94 -23.59
CA GLN A 329 15.33 13.66 -23.66
C GLN A 329 16.11 14.69 -24.49
N ASN A 330 15.45 15.66 -25.15
CA ASN A 330 16.11 16.68 -25.97
C ASN A 330 16.00 18.08 -25.34
N ASN A 331 16.02 19.10 -26.18
CA ASN A 331 16.15 20.49 -25.78
C ASN A 331 14.80 21.21 -25.94
N ASP A 332 14.12 21.40 -24.83
CA ASP A 332 12.80 22.00 -24.75
C ASP A 332 12.87 23.50 -24.48
N VAL A 333 11.79 24.21 -24.84
CA VAL A 333 11.63 25.65 -24.62
C VAL A 333 10.45 25.91 -23.70
N TYR A 334 10.71 26.63 -22.61
CA TYR A 334 9.70 27.00 -21.61
C TYR A 334 9.49 28.52 -21.63
N ASN A 335 8.32 28.97 -22.03
CA ASN A 335 7.89 30.37 -22.04
C ASN A 335 6.75 30.56 -21.03
N ILE A 336 7.08 30.90 -19.79
CA ILE A 336 6.14 30.90 -18.65
C ILE A 336 5.98 32.32 -18.13
N GLU A 337 4.94 33.01 -18.58
CA GLU A 337 4.60 34.37 -18.14
C GLU A 337 3.86 34.38 -16.79
N ASN A 338 3.18 33.26 -16.45
CA ASN A 338 2.48 33.07 -15.19
C ASN A 338 2.87 31.74 -14.55
N GLY A 339 3.89 31.77 -13.70
CA GLY A 339 4.45 30.57 -13.06
C GLY A 339 3.80 30.17 -11.75
N ARG A 340 2.70 30.83 -11.35
CA ARG A 340 2.05 30.51 -10.09
C ARG A 340 1.53 29.06 -10.11
N LYS A 341 2.08 28.23 -9.22
CA LYS A 341 1.79 26.78 -9.14
C LYS A 341 2.21 25.99 -10.40
N VAL A 342 3.11 26.55 -11.22
CA VAL A 342 3.75 25.86 -12.33
C VAL A 342 5.09 25.32 -11.86
N ILE A 343 5.35 24.05 -12.15
CA ILE A 343 6.63 23.39 -11.88
C ILE A 343 7.13 22.77 -13.18
N VAL A 344 8.35 23.13 -13.58
CA VAL A 344 9.06 22.54 -14.71
C VAL A 344 9.94 21.39 -14.21
N TYR A 345 9.80 20.23 -14.84
CA TYR A 345 10.63 19.04 -14.65
C TYR A 345 11.35 18.72 -15.94
N ASP A 346 12.67 18.54 -15.86
CA ASP A 346 13.49 18.24 -17.02
C ASP A 346 14.86 17.68 -16.59
N PHE A 347 15.62 17.14 -17.55
CA PHE A 347 16.99 16.70 -17.34
C PHE A 347 17.92 17.88 -17.09
N LYS A 348 18.70 17.79 -16.01
CA LYS A 348 19.66 18.84 -15.65
C LYS A 348 20.81 18.90 -16.67
N SER A 349 21.15 17.77 -17.28
CA SER A 349 22.23 17.66 -18.27
C SER A 349 21.88 18.17 -19.67
N LYS A 350 20.64 18.61 -19.93
CA LYS A 350 20.18 19.04 -21.25
C LYS A 350 20.15 20.56 -21.37
N GLU A 351 20.38 21.06 -22.58
CA GLU A 351 20.48 22.50 -22.87
C GLU A 351 19.11 23.07 -23.24
N ASN A 352 18.21 23.13 -22.25
CA ASN A 352 16.87 23.67 -22.40
C ASN A 352 16.85 25.20 -22.31
N THR A 353 15.85 25.82 -22.95
CA THR A 353 15.63 27.27 -22.89
C THR A 353 14.55 27.62 -21.86
N TYR A 354 14.87 28.48 -20.89
CA TYR A 354 14.00 28.82 -19.78
C TYR A 354 13.69 30.32 -19.72
N ASN A 355 12.56 30.72 -20.30
CA ASN A 355 12.00 32.08 -20.20
C ASN A 355 10.90 32.07 -19.13
N LEU A 356 11.29 32.16 -17.86
CA LEU A 356 10.41 31.92 -16.71
C LEU A 356 10.12 33.21 -15.94
N ASP A 357 8.88 33.39 -15.51
CA ASP A 357 8.56 34.37 -14.48
C ASP A 357 9.22 34.01 -13.13
N SER A 358 9.24 34.97 -12.21
CA SER A 358 9.86 34.78 -10.88
C SER A 358 9.11 33.81 -9.95
N LYS A 359 7.91 33.35 -10.32
CA LYS A 359 7.07 32.46 -9.48
C LYS A 359 7.15 31.00 -9.92
N THR A 360 7.66 30.74 -11.12
CA THR A 360 7.86 29.41 -11.67
C THR A 360 8.86 28.64 -10.81
N GLN A 361 8.52 27.39 -10.49
CA GLN A 361 9.46 26.48 -9.84
C GLN A 361 10.11 25.57 -10.88
N THR A 362 11.40 25.30 -10.73
CA THR A 362 12.11 24.31 -11.55
C THR A 362 12.59 23.15 -10.68
N GLN A 363 12.62 21.96 -11.26
CA GLN A 363 13.03 20.72 -10.63
C GLN A 363 13.87 19.93 -11.64
N LEU A 364 15.06 20.44 -11.93
CA LEU A 364 15.98 19.85 -12.92
C LEU A 364 16.80 18.73 -12.29
N THR A 365 16.71 17.53 -12.84
CA THR A 365 17.37 16.33 -12.30
C THR A 365 17.65 15.32 -13.41
N ASP A 366 18.75 14.59 -13.34
CA ASP A 366 19.02 13.48 -14.26
C ASP A 366 18.43 12.15 -13.76
N ASP A 367 17.51 12.22 -12.78
CA ASP A 367 16.72 11.09 -12.33
C ASP A 367 15.67 10.73 -13.39
N TYR A 368 15.91 9.62 -14.06
CA TYR A 368 15.08 9.13 -15.15
C TYR A 368 13.62 8.90 -14.73
N ASP A 369 13.38 8.38 -13.51
CA ASP A 369 12.02 8.06 -13.04
C ASP A 369 11.17 9.32 -12.84
N VAL A 370 11.81 10.46 -12.53
CA VAL A 370 11.13 11.75 -12.34
C VAL A 370 10.66 12.31 -13.68
N ASN A 371 11.52 12.29 -14.69
CA ASN A 371 11.28 12.97 -15.96
C ASN A 371 10.60 12.08 -17.01
N LEU A 372 10.64 10.75 -16.87
CA LEU A 372 9.99 9.87 -17.83
C LEU A 372 8.47 9.87 -17.68
N TYR A 373 7.79 9.83 -18.82
CA TYR A 373 6.38 9.48 -18.90
C TYR A 373 6.14 8.06 -18.40
N ASN A 374 5.28 7.95 -17.40
CA ASN A 374 4.77 6.68 -16.91
C ASN A 374 3.29 6.85 -16.60
N TYR A 375 2.44 6.25 -17.43
CA TYR A 375 0.99 6.37 -17.30
C TYR A 375 0.45 5.68 -16.03
N GLU A 376 1.20 4.76 -15.41
CA GLU A 376 0.89 4.06 -14.15
C GLU A 376 1.30 4.84 -12.89
N LYS A 377 2.01 5.96 -13.05
CA LYS A 377 2.43 6.85 -11.96
C LYS A 377 1.26 7.43 -11.15
N PRO A 378 0.13 7.89 -11.75
CA PRO A 378 -1.01 8.40 -10.98
C PRO A 378 -1.64 7.31 -10.10
N LYS A 379 -1.62 7.52 -8.79
CA LYS A 379 -2.26 6.62 -7.81
C LYS A 379 -3.15 7.43 -6.87
N TYR A 380 -4.17 6.77 -6.31
CA TYR A 380 -5.00 7.41 -5.30
C TYR A 380 -4.27 7.62 -3.98
N ASN A 381 -4.59 8.71 -3.29
CA ASN A 381 -4.36 8.78 -1.85
C ASN A 381 -5.26 7.76 -1.16
N VAL A 382 -4.71 7.05 -0.17
CA VAL A 382 -5.37 5.93 0.50
C VAL A 382 -5.30 6.08 2.00
N VAL A 383 -6.46 5.98 2.65
CA VAL A 383 -6.56 5.70 4.08
C VAL A 383 -6.94 4.23 4.24
N SER A 384 -6.21 3.51 5.09
CA SER A 384 -6.49 2.12 5.44
C SER A 384 -6.13 1.86 6.90
N GLY A 385 -6.83 0.93 7.53
CA GLY A 385 -6.54 0.56 8.90
C GLY A 385 -7.31 -0.66 9.34
N LEU A 386 -6.80 -1.36 10.33
CA LEU A 386 -7.43 -2.51 10.96
C LEU A 386 -7.37 -2.38 12.49
N PRO A 387 -8.33 -2.99 13.21
CA PRO A 387 -8.20 -3.16 14.65
C PRO A 387 -7.06 -4.12 14.97
N ASN A 388 -6.44 -3.91 16.12
CA ASN A 388 -5.43 -4.78 16.70
C ASN A 388 -5.94 -5.26 18.07
N ILE A 389 -5.66 -6.52 18.41
CA ILE A 389 -5.97 -7.08 19.73
C ILE A 389 -4.77 -7.89 20.21
N GLY A 390 -4.50 -7.82 21.51
CA GLY A 390 -3.51 -8.65 22.15
C GLY A 390 -3.84 -8.91 23.61
N TYR A 391 -3.08 -9.83 24.18
CA TYR A 391 -3.10 -10.13 25.61
C TYR A 391 -1.72 -10.63 26.04
N ASN A 392 -1.25 -10.13 27.18
CA ASN A 392 -0.23 -10.78 28.01
C ASN A 392 -0.57 -10.48 29.49
N PRO A 393 0.01 -11.19 30.47
CA PRO A 393 -0.36 -11.01 31.88
C PRO A 393 -0.12 -9.59 32.41
N ASP A 394 0.89 -8.90 31.89
CA ASP A 394 1.30 -7.56 32.31
C ASP A 394 0.37 -6.46 31.76
N ASP A 395 -0.05 -6.57 30.51
CA ASP A 395 -0.91 -5.61 29.80
C ASP A 395 -2.41 -5.89 30.04
N GLY A 396 -2.73 -7.12 30.42
CA GLY A 396 -4.09 -7.68 30.32
C GLY A 396 -4.54 -7.74 28.86
N VAL A 397 -5.84 -7.62 28.62
CA VAL A 397 -6.34 -7.42 27.26
C VAL A 397 -5.89 -6.04 26.79
N LYS A 398 -5.35 -5.95 25.57
CA LYS A 398 -5.10 -4.68 24.88
C LYS A 398 -5.89 -4.62 23.58
N LEU A 399 -6.60 -3.52 23.39
CA LEU A 399 -7.32 -3.23 22.16
C LEU A 399 -6.71 -1.99 21.52
N GLY A 400 -6.51 -2.05 20.22
CA GLY A 400 -5.95 -0.93 19.49
C GLY A 400 -6.44 -0.82 18.06
N PHE A 401 -5.94 0.21 17.40
CA PHE A 401 -6.17 0.45 15.98
C PHE A 401 -4.86 0.86 15.32
N ASN A 402 -4.73 0.54 14.03
CA ASN A 402 -3.69 1.05 13.17
C ASN A 402 -4.35 1.78 11.99
N VAL A 403 -4.00 3.05 11.76
CA VAL A 403 -4.49 3.86 10.64
C VAL A 403 -3.30 4.35 9.83
N ASN A 404 -3.29 4.01 8.55
CA ASN A 404 -2.30 4.45 7.58
C ASN A 404 -2.94 5.44 6.62
N TYR A 405 -2.27 6.56 6.37
CA TYR A 405 -2.61 7.49 5.31
C TYR A 405 -1.42 7.62 4.35
N THR A 406 -1.59 7.09 3.13
CA THR A 406 -0.60 7.14 2.05
C THR A 406 -1.01 8.20 1.04
N VAL A 407 -0.09 9.12 0.75
CA VAL A 407 -0.29 10.18 -0.24
C VAL A 407 0.59 9.89 -1.45
N ASN A 408 -0.04 9.88 -2.62
CA ASN A 408 0.60 9.60 -3.91
C ASN A 408 0.45 10.84 -4.80
N ASN A 409 1.44 11.73 -4.75
CA ASN A 409 1.58 12.85 -5.67
C ASN A 409 2.53 12.48 -6.82
N PHE A 410 3.05 13.48 -7.56
CA PHE A 410 3.92 13.25 -8.72
C PHE A 410 5.26 12.58 -8.37
N LYS A 411 6.03 13.12 -7.41
CA LYS A 411 7.26 12.47 -6.91
C LYS A 411 6.90 11.41 -5.86
N GLN A 412 7.21 10.15 -6.15
CA GLN A 412 6.94 8.97 -5.30
C GLN A 412 8.22 8.13 -5.24
N ASN A 413 8.57 7.53 -4.09
CA ASN A 413 9.38 6.29 -4.08
C ASN A 413 9.37 5.58 -2.70
N PRO A 414 8.40 4.68 -2.38
CA PRO A 414 7.30 4.18 -3.21
C PRO A 414 6.01 5.04 -3.18
N TYR A 415 5.95 6.04 -2.31
CA TYR A 415 4.86 7.02 -2.18
C TYR A 415 5.46 8.41 -1.98
N THR A 416 4.66 9.48 -1.90
CA THR A 416 5.18 10.82 -1.57
C THR A 416 5.35 11.01 -0.06
N GLN A 417 4.35 10.57 0.70
CA GLN A 417 4.42 10.53 2.16
C GLN A 417 3.47 9.45 2.69
N LYS A 418 3.83 8.86 3.83
CA LYS A 418 3.00 7.91 4.56
C LYS A 418 2.95 8.30 6.02
N HIS A 419 1.75 8.32 6.58
CA HIS A 419 1.50 8.55 7.99
C HIS A 419 0.90 7.29 8.60
N VAL A 420 1.38 6.89 9.76
CA VAL A 420 0.92 5.71 10.49
C VAL A 420 0.59 6.15 11.91
N LEU A 421 -0.66 5.95 12.33
CA LEU A 421 -1.12 6.20 13.69
C LEU A 421 -1.55 4.87 14.30
N ASN A 422 -0.95 4.53 15.44
CA ASN A 422 -1.38 3.43 16.29
C ASN A 422 -1.92 3.98 17.60
N GLY A 423 -3.03 3.43 18.07
CA GLY A 423 -3.56 3.69 19.41
C GLY A 423 -3.84 2.39 20.11
N PHE A 424 -3.50 2.29 21.40
CA PHE A 424 -3.77 1.12 22.25
C PHE A 424 -4.37 1.54 23.59
N TYR A 425 -5.32 0.76 24.08
CA TYR A 425 -5.85 0.82 25.43
C TYR A 425 -5.52 -0.49 26.16
N TYR A 426 -4.95 -0.37 27.34
CA TYR A 426 -4.48 -1.47 28.18
C TYR A 426 -5.45 -1.69 29.34
N PHE A 427 -6.20 -2.80 29.34
CA PHE A 427 -7.26 -3.03 30.32
C PHE A 427 -6.72 -3.32 31.73
N ALA A 428 -5.49 -3.84 31.86
CA ALA A 428 -4.92 -4.10 33.19
C ALA A 428 -4.53 -2.82 33.95
N THR A 429 -4.35 -1.70 33.25
CA THR A 429 -3.85 -0.45 33.84
C THR A 429 -4.77 0.75 33.60
N GLY A 430 -5.66 0.67 32.60
CA GLY A 430 -6.42 1.82 32.10
C GLY A 430 -5.56 2.82 31.32
N GLY A 431 -4.34 2.43 30.94
CA GLY A 431 -3.41 3.23 30.16
C GLY A 431 -3.77 3.33 28.69
N LEU A 432 -3.44 4.46 28.08
CA LEU A 432 -3.49 4.66 26.63
C LEU A 432 -2.08 4.90 26.10
N GLU A 433 -1.81 4.41 24.90
CA GLU A 433 -0.60 4.68 24.15
C GLU A 433 -0.95 5.08 22.72
N PHE A 434 -0.34 6.15 22.24
CA PHE A 434 -0.46 6.63 20.88
C PHE A 434 0.93 6.71 20.25
N ASN A 435 1.11 6.01 19.14
CA ASN A 435 2.34 6.06 18.34
C ASN A 435 2.01 6.66 16.97
N TYR A 436 2.77 7.65 16.54
CA TYR A 436 2.66 8.24 15.22
C TYR A 436 4.01 8.19 14.51
N ALA A 437 4.00 7.71 13.26
CA ALA A 437 5.14 7.72 12.38
C ALA A 437 4.78 8.42 11.06
N ALA A 438 5.70 9.20 10.51
CA ALA A 438 5.58 9.81 9.19
C ALA A 438 6.85 9.56 8.39
N HIS A 439 6.69 9.15 7.13
CA HIS A 439 7.77 8.84 6.21
C HIS A 439 7.66 9.72 4.97
N PHE A 440 8.74 10.43 4.64
CA PHE A 440 8.83 11.34 3.49
C PHE A 440 10.00 10.93 2.59
N PRO A 441 9.84 9.86 1.79
CA PRO A 441 10.88 9.45 0.85
C PRO A 441 11.03 10.50 -0.25
N GLY A 442 12.25 10.67 -0.76
CA GLY A 442 12.50 11.56 -1.90
C GLY A 442 12.54 13.05 -1.56
N LEU A 443 12.26 13.46 -0.30
CA LEU A 443 12.26 14.87 0.09
C LEU A 443 13.66 15.50 0.01
N LEU A 444 14.71 14.69 0.21
CA LEU A 444 16.11 15.06 0.11
C LEU A 444 16.85 14.14 -0.88
N GLY A 445 16.29 13.94 -2.08
CA GLY A 445 16.86 13.04 -3.09
C GLY A 445 16.80 11.58 -2.64
N LYS A 446 17.94 10.90 -2.54
CA LYS A 446 18.01 9.48 -2.10
C LYS A 446 17.85 9.28 -0.58
N TRP A 447 17.58 10.35 0.17
CA TRP A 447 17.36 10.31 1.61
C TRP A 447 15.87 10.39 1.93
N VAL A 448 15.48 9.63 2.94
CA VAL A 448 14.14 9.62 3.53
C VAL A 448 14.19 10.42 4.82
N ILE A 449 13.19 11.29 5.03
CA ILE A 449 12.95 11.89 6.34
C ILE A 449 11.88 11.07 7.04
N ASP A 450 12.17 10.60 8.25
CA ASP A 450 11.19 9.97 9.12
C ASP A 450 10.95 10.83 10.36
N VAL A 451 9.72 10.81 10.87
CA VAL A 451 9.34 11.40 12.14
C VAL A 451 8.60 10.35 12.94
N GLU A 452 8.99 10.13 14.17
CA GLU A 452 8.34 9.19 15.09
C GLU A 452 7.99 9.93 16.38
N SER A 453 6.81 9.66 16.93
CA SER A 453 6.41 10.18 18.23
C SER A 453 5.58 9.17 19.00
N GLN A 454 5.77 9.12 20.30
CA GLN A 454 5.00 8.29 21.23
C GLN A 454 4.45 9.18 22.34
N TYR A 455 3.19 8.96 22.69
CA TYR A 455 2.57 9.54 23.87
C TYR A 455 1.84 8.46 24.66
N THR A 456 2.09 8.39 25.97
CA THR A 456 1.32 7.55 26.88
C THR A 456 0.57 8.40 27.90
N THR A 457 -0.54 7.91 28.44
CA THR A 457 -1.22 8.56 29.57
C THR A 457 -0.56 8.20 30.91
N PRO A 458 -0.86 8.93 32.01
CA PRO A 458 -0.33 8.60 33.35
C PRO A 458 -0.64 7.16 33.80
N ASN A 459 -1.78 6.60 33.37
CA ASN A 459 -2.16 5.23 33.69
C ASN A 459 -1.40 4.16 32.87
N PHE A 460 -0.62 4.55 31.86
CA PHE A 460 0.28 3.60 31.21
C PHE A 460 1.35 3.18 32.22
N ALA A 461 1.75 1.91 32.17
CA ALA A 461 2.73 1.42 33.11
C ALA A 461 3.77 0.53 32.44
N MET A 462 4.93 0.51 33.07
CA MET A 462 5.96 -0.50 32.89
C MET A 462 6.22 -1.19 34.23
N ASN A 463 7.08 -2.20 34.28
CA ASN A 463 7.43 -2.81 35.55
C ASN A 463 8.84 -2.40 36.00
N TYR A 464 9.07 -2.50 37.30
CA TYR A 464 10.38 -2.33 37.93
C TYR A 464 10.46 -3.20 39.18
N PHE A 465 11.37 -4.18 39.15
CA PHE A 465 11.63 -5.12 40.24
C PHE A 465 12.93 -4.79 41.01
N GLY A 466 13.57 -3.66 40.68
CA GLY A 466 14.93 -3.34 41.13
C GLY A 466 16.01 -3.75 40.13
N TYR A 467 17.25 -3.39 40.47
CA TYR A 467 18.43 -3.73 39.67
C TYR A 467 18.96 -5.12 40.00
N GLY A 468 19.57 -5.78 39.01
CA GLY A 468 20.29 -7.03 39.21
C GLY A 468 19.56 -8.28 38.69
N ASN A 469 20.30 -9.38 38.63
CA ASN A 469 19.80 -10.71 38.26
C ASN A 469 19.10 -11.42 39.44
N GLU A 470 19.39 -10.99 40.67
CA GLU A 470 18.86 -11.57 41.90
C GLU A 470 17.63 -10.82 42.46
N SER A 471 17.08 -9.85 41.69
CA SER A 471 15.87 -9.14 42.08
C SER A 471 14.69 -10.10 42.28
N GLN A 472 13.89 -9.87 43.31
CA GLN A 472 12.80 -10.77 43.68
C GLN A 472 11.51 -10.45 42.93
N ASN A 473 10.72 -11.49 42.64
CA ASN A 473 9.34 -11.34 42.19
C ASN A 473 8.41 -11.77 43.32
N ASN A 474 7.80 -10.79 43.99
CA ASN A 474 6.93 -11.01 45.15
C ASN A 474 5.44 -10.92 44.78
N ASP A 475 5.09 -11.27 43.54
CA ASP A 475 3.72 -11.23 43.04
C ASP A 475 2.74 -12.07 43.89
N GLU A 476 3.20 -13.19 44.48
CA GLU A 476 2.36 -14.05 45.33
C GLU A 476 1.93 -13.37 46.63
N GLU A 477 2.76 -12.48 47.17
CA GLU A 477 2.50 -11.78 48.44
C GLU A 477 1.79 -10.44 48.22
N PHE A 478 2.29 -9.63 47.28
CA PHE A 478 1.84 -8.24 47.09
C PHE A 478 1.00 -8.02 45.82
N GLY A 479 0.85 -9.05 44.99
CA GLY A 479 0.17 -8.97 43.70
C GLY A 479 1.01 -8.28 42.60
N MET A 480 0.60 -8.48 41.35
CA MET A 480 1.34 -8.00 40.16
C MET A 480 1.54 -6.49 40.09
N ASP A 481 0.67 -5.76 40.75
CA ASP A 481 0.65 -4.32 40.78
C ASP A 481 1.83 -3.76 41.59
N TYR A 482 2.34 -4.47 42.60
CA TYR A 482 3.42 -3.98 43.47
C TYR A 482 4.65 -3.47 42.70
N ASN A 483 5.05 -4.16 41.64
CA ASN A 483 6.20 -3.80 40.78
C ASN A 483 5.82 -2.92 39.57
N ARG A 484 4.55 -2.56 39.43
CA ARG A 484 4.05 -1.77 38.31
C ARG A 484 4.23 -0.28 38.55
N VAL A 485 4.92 0.38 37.63
CA VAL A 485 5.26 1.80 37.66
C VAL A 485 4.45 2.56 36.63
N ARG A 486 3.58 3.45 37.10
CA ARG A 486 2.84 4.40 36.25
C ARG A 486 3.79 5.45 35.70
N ILE A 487 3.82 5.57 34.37
CA ILE A 487 4.75 6.46 33.69
C ILE A 487 4.11 7.08 32.45
N ARG A 488 4.09 8.42 32.45
CA ARG A 488 3.73 9.22 31.27
C ARG A 488 4.97 9.48 30.44
N LYS A 489 4.94 9.07 29.17
CA LYS A 489 6.02 9.25 28.20
C LYS A 489 5.54 10.16 27.07
N PHE A 490 6.40 11.10 26.69
CA PHE A 490 6.29 11.85 25.44
C PHE A 490 7.64 11.82 24.74
N ASN A 491 7.75 11.01 23.70
CA ASN A 491 8.97 10.82 22.92
C ASN A 491 8.75 11.36 21.51
N VAL A 492 9.73 12.07 20.96
CA VAL A 492 9.73 12.53 19.56
C VAL A 492 11.13 12.36 18.99
N SER A 493 11.22 11.86 17.76
CA SER A 493 12.47 11.80 17.02
C SER A 493 12.25 12.12 15.56
N GLY A 494 13.20 12.83 14.96
CA GLY A 494 13.31 12.97 13.51
C GLY A 494 14.51 12.17 13.03
N ALA A 495 14.44 11.54 11.87
CA ALA A 495 15.54 10.80 11.28
C ALA A 495 15.79 11.23 9.84
N ILE A 496 17.06 11.33 9.47
CA ILE A 496 17.48 11.33 8.08
C ILE A 496 18.05 9.94 7.79
N ARG A 497 17.45 9.23 6.84
CA ARG A 497 17.74 7.83 6.55
C ARG A 497 18.10 7.61 5.08
N HIS A 498 19.21 6.91 4.84
CA HIS A 498 19.58 6.43 3.52
C HIS A 498 19.21 4.97 3.39
N VAL A 499 18.50 4.64 2.31
CA VAL A 499 18.18 3.25 1.95
C VAL A 499 19.16 2.79 0.88
N GLY A 500 20.04 1.88 1.26
CA GLY A 500 21.03 1.26 0.40
C GLY A 500 20.49 0.03 -0.33
N ARG A 501 21.39 -0.72 -0.98
CA ARG A 501 21.02 -1.96 -1.70
C ARG A 501 20.68 -3.10 -0.73
N TYR A 502 19.86 -4.04 -1.19
CA TYR A 502 19.59 -5.34 -0.55
C TYR A 502 19.09 -5.27 0.90
N GLY A 503 18.43 -4.16 1.29
CA GLY A 503 17.87 -4.00 2.63
C GLY A 503 18.81 -3.37 3.67
N SER A 504 19.93 -2.78 3.23
CA SER A 504 20.78 -1.95 4.09
C SER A 504 20.16 -0.57 4.29
N GLU A 505 20.17 -0.06 5.52
CA GLU A 505 19.74 1.30 5.85
C GLU A 505 20.66 1.94 6.89
N PHE A 506 20.96 3.22 6.70
CA PHE A 506 21.72 4.03 7.65
C PHE A 506 20.90 5.25 8.05
N SER A 507 20.88 5.62 9.32
CA SER A 507 20.13 6.78 9.79
C SER A 507 20.80 7.52 10.94
N VAL A 508 20.61 8.83 10.96
CA VAL A 508 20.96 9.73 12.07
C VAL A 508 19.67 10.37 12.60
N GLN A 509 19.47 10.30 13.91
CA GLN A 509 18.18 10.58 14.54
C GLN A 509 18.35 11.43 15.82
N PRO A 510 18.11 12.75 15.82
CA PRO A 510 17.88 13.50 17.04
C PRO A 510 16.66 12.98 17.80
N ILE A 511 16.77 12.91 19.13
CA ILE A 511 15.71 12.46 20.03
C ILE A 511 15.39 13.52 21.08
N PHE A 512 14.11 13.60 21.43
CA PHE A 512 13.59 14.35 22.58
C PHE A 512 12.67 13.42 23.37
N GLN A 513 12.81 13.41 24.68
CA GLN A 513 12.00 12.58 25.57
C GLN A 513 11.58 13.39 26.79
N LYS A 514 10.34 13.22 27.21
CA LYS A 514 9.84 13.70 28.50
C LYS A 514 9.16 12.55 29.21
N MET A 515 9.58 12.28 30.43
CA MET A 515 9.05 11.20 31.26
C MET A 515 8.61 11.74 32.62
N THR A 516 7.52 11.20 33.14
CA THR A 516 7.04 11.53 34.49
C THR A 516 6.56 10.25 35.13
N VAL A 517 7.20 9.85 36.22
CA VAL A 517 6.77 8.73 37.05
C VAL A 517 5.74 9.25 38.06
N GLU A 518 4.65 8.52 38.25
CA GLU A 518 3.69 8.81 39.31
C GLU A 518 4.14 8.09 40.59
N GLU A 519 4.40 8.85 41.65
CA GLU A 519 4.63 8.31 43.00
C GLU A 519 3.33 7.65 43.47
N THR A 520 3.31 6.32 43.42
CA THR A 520 2.11 5.52 43.70
C THR A 520 2.31 4.78 45.02
N GLU A 521 1.48 5.10 46.01
CA GLU A 521 1.56 4.49 47.34
C GLU A 521 1.50 2.96 47.31
N ASN A 522 2.20 2.31 48.25
CA ASN A 522 2.24 0.86 48.41
C ASN A 522 2.81 0.10 47.20
N ARG A 523 3.69 0.74 46.42
CA ARG A 523 4.43 0.13 45.31
C ARG A 523 5.90 0.02 45.66
N TYR A 524 6.63 -0.86 44.95
CA TYR A 524 8.06 -1.05 45.18
C TYR A 524 8.85 0.26 45.02
N ILE A 525 8.46 1.11 44.05
CA ILE A 525 9.08 2.42 43.82
C ILE A 525 8.87 3.45 44.93
N ASP A 526 7.86 3.27 45.78
CA ASP A 526 7.49 4.19 46.87
C ASP A 526 8.30 3.91 48.16
N ILE A 527 9.07 2.83 48.17
CA ILE A 527 9.94 2.52 49.30
C ILE A 527 11.11 3.52 49.35
N PRO A 528 11.40 4.14 50.51
CA PRO A 528 12.48 5.10 50.64
C PRO A 528 13.82 4.57 50.13
N ASN A 529 14.50 5.37 49.29
CA ASN A 529 15.80 5.09 48.68
C ASN A 529 15.84 3.98 47.60
N ILE A 530 14.69 3.45 47.14
CA ILE A 530 14.65 2.49 46.01
C ILE A 530 14.86 3.17 44.66
N VAL A 531 14.33 4.38 44.49
CA VAL A 531 14.56 5.23 43.32
C VAL A 531 15.02 6.62 43.76
N ASN A 532 15.70 7.33 42.87
CA ASN A 532 15.97 8.75 43.06
C ASN A 532 14.65 9.53 43.06
N PRO A 533 14.27 10.28 44.13
CA PRO A 533 12.99 10.99 44.19
C PRO A 533 12.76 11.96 43.02
N MET A 534 13.83 12.45 42.37
CA MET A 534 13.71 13.30 41.19
C MET A 534 12.93 12.65 40.04
N VAL A 535 12.83 11.32 39.96
CA VAL A 535 12.06 10.64 38.89
C VAL A 535 10.56 10.93 38.95
N PHE A 536 10.03 11.35 40.11
CA PHE A 536 8.64 11.73 40.29
C PHE A 536 8.35 13.13 39.71
N ASP A 537 9.38 13.94 39.51
CA ASP A 537 9.29 15.16 38.71
C ASP A 537 9.33 14.84 37.20
N SER A 538 8.92 15.82 36.39
CA SER A 538 9.02 15.71 34.93
C SER A 538 10.48 15.80 34.47
N GLN A 539 11.06 14.67 34.09
CA GLN A 539 12.40 14.58 33.53
C GLN A 539 12.39 14.77 32.02
N THR A 540 13.31 15.58 31.50
CA THR A 540 13.38 15.92 30.07
C THR A 540 14.77 15.63 29.53
N PHE A 541 14.84 14.85 28.45
CA PHE A 541 16.07 14.39 27.84
C PHE A 541 16.15 14.78 26.36
N GLY A 542 17.37 15.01 25.89
CA GLY A 542 17.71 15.15 24.49
C GLY A 542 18.83 14.20 24.12
N GLY A 543 18.96 13.88 22.84
CA GLY A 543 20.03 12.98 22.41
C GLY A 543 20.17 12.85 20.91
N LEU A 544 21.13 12.03 20.52
CA LEU A 544 21.42 11.72 19.12
C LEU A 544 21.66 10.21 18.98
N LYS A 545 20.94 9.58 18.05
CA LYS A 545 21.09 8.17 17.69
C LYS A 545 21.66 8.04 16.28
N VAL A 546 22.67 7.20 16.12
CA VAL A 546 23.19 6.75 14.82
C VAL A 546 22.91 5.26 14.72
N LYS A 547 22.27 4.83 13.63
CA LYS A 547 21.81 3.46 13.44
C LYS A 547 22.16 2.95 12.05
N TYR A 548 22.75 1.76 11.98
CA TYR A 548 22.83 0.96 10.76
C TYR A 548 21.96 -0.29 10.94
N GLN A 549 21.22 -0.66 9.90
CA GLN A 549 20.47 -1.90 9.85
C GLN A 549 20.57 -2.57 8.49
N PHE A 550 20.49 -3.89 8.49
CA PHE A 550 20.36 -4.72 7.32
C PHE A 550 19.23 -5.71 7.57
N LYS A 551 18.23 -5.74 6.69
CA LYS A 551 17.14 -6.72 6.78
C LYS A 551 16.81 -7.26 5.39
N ASN A 552 16.94 -8.56 5.21
CA ASN A 552 16.57 -9.24 3.98
C ASN A 552 15.91 -10.58 4.28
N SER A 553 14.83 -10.89 3.56
CA SER A 553 14.07 -12.13 3.73
C SER A 553 13.31 -12.47 2.46
N ASP A 554 13.09 -13.75 2.22
CA ASP A 554 12.29 -14.26 1.11
C ASP A 554 10.81 -13.81 1.17
N PHE A 555 10.21 -13.79 2.37
CA PHE A 555 8.84 -13.33 2.59
C PHE A 555 8.73 -12.44 3.84
N ALA A 556 8.01 -11.32 3.74
CA ALA A 556 7.93 -10.33 4.82
C ALA A 556 7.19 -10.81 6.08
N ALA A 557 6.01 -11.42 5.91
CA ALA A 557 5.15 -11.82 7.03
C ALA A 557 5.45 -13.23 7.57
N LYS A 558 6.08 -14.09 6.76
CA LYS A 558 6.49 -15.44 7.15
C LYS A 558 7.84 -15.79 6.50
N PRO A 559 8.95 -15.20 6.97
CA PRO A 559 10.27 -15.53 6.45
C PRO A 559 10.56 -17.03 6.60
N THR A 560 11.10 -17.66 5.55
CA THR A 560 11.68 -19.01 5.63
C THR A 560 13.20 -18.98 5.44
N LEU A 561 13.71 -17.92 4.83
CA LEU A 561 15.13 -17.63 4.73
C LEU A 561 15.33 -16.12 4.90
N GLY A 562 16.19 -15.72 5.83
CA GLY A 562 16.45 -14.30 6.04
C GLY A 562 17.51 -14.02 7.09
N MET A 563 18.00 -12.78 7.06
CA MET A 563 18.95 -12.24 8.01
C MET A 563 18.52 -10.83 8.40
N ALA A 564 18.66 -10.52 9.69
CA ALA A 564 18.49 -9.20 10.24
C ALA A 564 19.75 -8.85 11.02
N PHE A 565 20.30 -7.66 10.82
CA PHE A 565 21.37 -7.11 11.62
C PHE A 565 21.05 -5.65 11.91
N MET A 566 21.28 -5.21 13.15
CA MET A 566 21.14 -3.82 13.55
C MET A 566 22.25 -3.50 14.54
N ILE A 567 22.82 -2.31 14.40
CA ILE A 567 23.68 -1.71 15.41
C ILE A 567 23.33 -0.24 15.54
N ALA A 568 23.20 0.24 16.78
CA ALA A 568 22.90 1.63 17.07
C ALA A 568 23.76 2.14 18.22
N ALA A 569 24.27 3.35 18.07
CA ALA A 569 24.89 4.12 19.14
C ALA A 569 24.01 5.33 19.45
N THR A 570 23.71 5.55 20.72
CA THR A 570 22.89 6.67 21.19
C THR A 570 23.62 7.41 22.28
N TRP A 571 23.65 8.74 22.23
CA TRP A 571 24.03 9.57 23.37
C TRP A 571 22.80 10.33 23.85
N THR A 572 22.52 10.25 25.15
CA THR A 572 21.36 10.89 25.79
C THR A 572 21.84 11.74 26.96
N THR A 573 21.25 12.92 27.15
CA THR A 573 21.50 13.82 28.28
C THR A 573 20.18 14.34 28.84
N ASN A 574 20.10 14.51 30.15
CA ASN A 574 19.05 15.32 30.76
C ASN A 574 19.29 16.79 30.37
N LEU A 575 18.24 17.49 29.96
CA LEU A 575 18.30 18.87 29.48
C LEU A 575 18.26 19.89 30.62
N SER A 576 17.84 19.47 31.81
CA SER A 576 17.89 20.28 33.04
C SER A 576 19.15 20.03 33.85
N ASP A 577 19.69 18.81 33.83
CA ASP A 577 21.00 18.47 34.42
C ASP A 577 21.89 17.75 33.41
N THR A 578 22.71 18.50 32.68
CA THR A 578 23.57 17.94 31.63
C THR A 578 24.68 17.01 32.14
N LYS A 579 24.95 16.98 33.46
CA LYS A 579 25.86 15.99 34.05
C LYS A 579 25.25 14.59 34.00
N GLN A 580 23.92 14.48 34.05
CA GLN A 580 23.22 13.23 33.81
C GLN A 580 23.16 12.95 32.30
N ASN A 581 24.22 12.33 31.78
CA ASN A 581 24.30 11.86 30.40
C ASN A 581 24.96 10.49 30.30
N PHE A 582 24.56 9.72 29.29
CA PHE A 582 24.98 8.34 29.13
C PHE A 582 25.00 7.91 27.65
N PRO A 583 26.13 7.35 27.18
CA PRO A 583 26.19 6.65 25.90
C PRO A 583 25.59 5.25 26.00
N THR A 584 24.90 4.82 24.95
CA THR A 584 24.29 3.49 24.82
C THR A 584 24.67 2.85 23.49
N LEU A 585 25.04 1.57 23.52
CA LEU A 585 25.24 0.74 22.33
C LEU A 585 24.20 -0.38 22.31
N GLU A 586 23.54 -0.59 21.18
CA GLU A 586 22.54 -1.64 20.97
C GLU A 586 22.87 -2.43 19.70
N SER A 587 22.69 -3.75 19.73
CA SER A 587 22.81 -4.59 18.54
C SER A 587 21.82 -5.74 18.53
N ILE A 588 21.33 -6.08 17.34
CA ILE A 588 20.48 -7.23 17.07
C ILE A 588 21.09 -8.01 15.90
N LEU A 589 21.14 -9.33 16.02
CA LEU A 589 21.48 -10.24 14.93
C LEU A 589 20.45 -11.36 14.88
N GLY A 590 19.79 -11.53 13.74
CA GLY A 590 18.73 -12.51 13.55
C GLY A 590 18.95 -13.33 12.30
N PHE A 591 18.63 -14.61 12.39
CA PHE A 591 18.66 -15.56 11.27
C PHE A 591 17.35 -16.32 11.21
N THR A 592 16.84 -16.49 10.00
CA THR A 592 15.76 -17.42 9.70
C THR A 592 16.23 -18.36 8.61
N HIS A 593 16.10 -19.66 8.84
CA HIS A 593 16.58 -20.67 7.91
C HIS A 593 15.63 -21.87 7.88
N LYS A 594 15.18 -22.22 6.68
CA LYS A 594 14.44 -23.44 6.42
C LYS A 594 15.34 -24.65 6.62
N ILE A 595 14.90 -25.60 7.43
CA ILE A 595 15.63 -26.85 7.69
C ILE A 595 15.31 -27.87 6.59
N ASP A 596 14.08 -27.91 6.12
CA ASP A 596 13.67 -28.76 5.01
C ASP A 596 13.62 -28.02 3.66
N HIS A 597 13.62 -28.78 2.57
CA HIS A 597 13.59 -28.22 1.21
C HIS A 597 12.37 -27.32 0.96
N ASN A 598 11.21 -27.68 1.52
CA ASN A 598 9.93 -27.03 1.27
C ASN A 598 9.64 -25.86 2.23
N GLY A 599 10.52 -25.58 3.20
CA GLY A 599 10.31 -24.52 4.19
C GLY A 599 9.13 -24.77 5.12
N LYS A 600 8.77 -26.03 5.36
CA LYS A 600 7.76 -26.42 6.35
C LYS A 600 8.31 -26.28 7.77
N LEU A 601 9.56 -26.68 7.98
CA LEU A 601 10.29 -26.59 9.24
C LEU A 601 11.33 -25.46 9.14
N VAL A 602 11.20 -24.46 10.00
CA VAL A 602 12.03 -23.25 9.98
C VAL A 602 12.61 -23.01 11.37
N LEU A 603 13.92 -22.79 11.44
CA LEU A 603 14.59 -22.25 12.61
C LEU A 603 14.66 -20.73 12.48
N ALA A 604 14.19 -20.00 13.48
CA ALA A 604 14.34 -18.56 13.57
C ALA A 604 15.00 -18.20 14.90
N THR A 605 16.08 -17.44 14.88
CA THR A 605 16.80 -17.03 16.09
C THR A 605 17.12 -15.54 16.06
N TYR A 606 17.03 -14.89 17.20
CA TYR A 606 17.49 -13.53 17.43
C TYR A 606 18.47 -13.50 18.60
N LEU A 607 19.58 -12.80 18.42
CA LEU A 607 20.55 -12.41 19.42
C LEU A 607 20.39 -10.90 19.62
N LYS A 608 20.27 -10.44 20.86
CA LYS A 608 20.15 -9.02 21.20
C LYS A 608 21.17 -8.65 22.28
N GLY A 609 21.70 -7.45 22.19
CA GLY A 609 22.53 -6.86 23.24
C GLY A 609 22.30 -5.37 23.35
N LYS A 610 22.36 -4.86 24.58
CA LYS A 610 22.34 -3.43 24.92
C LYS A 610 23.38 -3.17 26.00
N ALA A 611 24.10 -2.06 25.92
CA ALA A 611 25.02 -1.63 26.96
C ALA A 611 24.98 -0.10 27.12
N ILE A 612 24.72 0.35 28.34
CA ILE A 612 24.84 1.73 28.78
C ILE A 612 26.24 1.87 29.40
N LEU A 613 27.05 2.78 28.89
CA LEU A 613 28.50 2.81 29.15
C LEU A 613 28.90 3.54 30.44
N ASN A 614 27.92 3.96 31.25
CA ASN A 614 28.11 4.54 32.58
C ASN A 614 26.85 4.34 33.45
N ASN A 615 26.86 4.89 34.67
CA ASN A 615 25.78 4.75 35.66
C ASN A 615 24.85 5.97 35.76
N ASN A 616 24.89 6.90 34.79
CA ASN A 616 24.17 8.17 34.87
C ASN A 616 22.77 8.11 34.24
N TYR A 617 22.09 6.96 34.32
CA TYR A 617 20.77 6.72 33.73
C TYR A 617 19.73 6.42 34.82
N GLU A 618 18.45 6.63 34.51
CA GLU A 618 17.35 6.25 35.40
C GLU A 618 16.82 4.85 35.09
N PHE A 619 16.13 4.21 36.04
CA PHE A 619 15.68 2.82 35.89
C PHE A 619 14.86 2.57 34.61
N TYR A 620 14.00 3.52 34.22
CA TYR A 620 13.17 3.44 33.01
C TYR A 620 13.97 3.57 31.69
N GLN A 621 15.27 3.87 31.75
CA GLN A 621 16.21 3.90 30.61
C GLN A 621 17.13 2.67 30.58
N GLY A 622 17.18 1.89 31.67
CA GLY A 622 18.13 0.80 31.87
C GLY A 622 18.07 -0.33 30.82
N ALA A 623 19.05 -1.22 30.86
CA ALA A 623 19.08 -2.40 30.02
C ALA A 623 18.20 -3.49 30.66
N ALA A 624 16.97 -3.63 30.16
CA ALA A 624 15.96 -4.53 30.70
C ALA A 624 15.80 -5.82 29.89
N LEU A 625 15.47 -6.93 30.57
CA LEU A 625 15.10 -8.22 29.99
C LEU A 625 13.80 -8.76 30.59
N GLY A 626 13.03 -9.50 29.78
CA GLY A 626 11.74 -10.09 30.15
C GLY A 626 10.59 -9.46 29.37
N GLY A 627 9.63 -10.28 28.94
CA GLY A 627 8.40 -9.81 28.30
C GLY A 627 8.04 -10.57 27.03
N ASP A 628 7.52 -9.90 25.99
CA ASP A 628 6.98 -10.61 24.81
C ASP A 628 8.04 -10.93 23.73
N THR A 629 9.23 -10.30 23.79
CA THR A 629 10.21 -10.28 22.67
C THR A 629 11.54 -10.98 22.94
N ASP A 630 11.83 -11.27 24.19
CA ASP A 630 12.93 -12.05 24.76
C ASP A 630 12.36 -12.69 26.04
N LEU A 631 13.14 -13.52 26.75
CA LEU A 631 12.78 -14.16 28.03
C LEU A 631 11.25 -14.26 28.26
N ARG A 632 10.56 -14.95 27.33
CA ARG A 632 9.10 -14.88 27.17
C ARG A 632 8.33 -15.47 28.35
N GLY A 633 9.00 -16.28 29.16
CA GLY A 633 8.46 -16.86 30.38
C GLY A 633 8.48 -15.92 31.59
N TYR A 634 9.14 -14.77 31.50
CA TYR A 634 9.28 -13.81 32.60
C TYR A 634 8.39 -12.57 32.42
N ARG A 635 8.00 -11.91 33.52
CA ARG A 635 7.29 -10.61 33.51
C ARG A 635 7.98 -9.58 32.59
N ASN A 636 7.24 -8.61 32.06
CA ASN A 636 7.85 -7.49 31.32
C ASN A 636 8.88 -6.76 32.20
N ASP A 637 10.02 -6.35 31.64
CA ASP A 637 11.08 -5.59 32.34
C ASP A 637 11.57 -6.23 33.66
N ARG A 638 11.62 -7.57 33.71
CA ARG A 638 11.86 -8.35 34.92
C ARG A 638 13.25 -8.14 35.54
N PHE A 639 14.29 -8.02 34.72
CA PHE A 639 15.67 -7.84 35.16
C PHE A 639 16.24 -6.57 34.56
N LEU A 640 16.96 -5.78 35.35
CA LEU A 640 17.47 -4.47 34.94
C LEU A 640 18.95 -4.30 35.30
N GLY A 641 19.75 -3.80 34.36
CA GLY A 641 21.15 -3.48 34.61
C GLY A 641 21.74 -2.45 33.64
N ASN A 642 23.07 -2.33 33.64
CA ASN A 642 23.84 -1.52 32.71
C ASN A 642 23.84 -2.10 31.31
N SER A 643 23.91 -3.43 31.20
CA SER A 643 23.92 -4.11 29.92
C SER A 643 23.15 -5.41 29.98
N TYR A 644 22.74 -5.92 28.82
CA TYR A 644 22.15 -7.24 28.69
C TYR A 644 22.60 -7.95 27.43
N PHE A 645 22.44 -9.26 27.46
CA PHE A 645 22.47 -10.13 26.30
C PHE A 645 21.28 -11.10 26.38
N SER A 646 20.61 -11.33 25.26
CA SER A 646 19.58 -12.37 25.15
C SER A 646 19.62 -13.06 23.80
N GLN A 647 19.24 -14.33 23.79
CA GLN A 647 18.92 -15.09 22.59
C GLN A 647 17.50 -15.64 22.70
N SER A 648 16.74 -15.52 21.62
CA SER A 648 15.43 -16.16 21.46
C SER A 648 15.41 -17.00 20.21
N SER A 649 15.14 -18.30 20.36
CA SER A 649 15.07 -19.25 19.24
C SER A 649 13.68 -19.86 19.15
N ASP A 650 13.16 -19.99 17.92
CA ASP A 650 11.93 -20.67 17.59
C ASP A 650 12.19 -21.75 16.53
N LEU A 651 11.69 -22.96 16.77
CA LEU A 651 11.48 -23.98 15.75
C LEU A 651 10.01 -23.96 15.33
N ARG A 652 9.75 -23.62 14.07
CA ARG A 652 8.41 -23.38 13.53
C ARG A 652 8.06 -24.46 12.52
N LEU A 653 6.91 -25.12 12.70
CA LEU A 653 6.39 -26.14 11.79
C LEU A 653 5.08 -25.67 11.16
N SER A 654 5.09 -25.57 9.82
CA SER A 654 3.89 -25.32 9.01
C SER A 654 3.11 -26.61 8.84
N LEU A 655 1.88 -26.64 9.35
CA LEU A 655 1.05 -27.84 9.32
C LEU A 655 0.25 -27.95 8.02
N GLY A 656 -0.19 -26.82 7.47
CA GLY A 656 -0.91 -26.83 6.21
C GLY A 656 -1.51 -25.50 5.80
N LYS A 657 -2.38 -25.58 4.81
CA LYS A 657 -3.19 -24.48 4.31
C LYS A 657 -4.66 -24.81 4.49
N ILE A 658 -5.47 -23.80 4.76
CA ILE A 658 -6.92 -23.89 4.70
C ILE A 658 -7.33 -23.20 3.40
N GLU A 659 -7.70 -24.00 2.41
CA GLU A 659 -8.00 -23.53 1.04
C GLU A 659 -9.51 -23.35 0.81
N ARG A 660 -10.35 -24.09 1.55
CA ARG A 660 -11.82 -23.97 1.51
C ARG A 660 -12.37 -22.84 2.37
N THR A 661 -11.51 -21.91 2.79
CA THR A 661 -11.90 -20.69 3.49
C THR A 661 -11.88 -19.49 2.58
N VAL A 662 -12.47 -18.41 3.07
CA VAL A 662 -12.73 -17.20 2.29
C VAL A 662 -11.44 -16.49 1.81
N ALA A 663 -10.30 -16.79 2.42
CA ALA A 663 -8.94 -16.45 1.99
C ALA A 663 -8.01 -17.66 2.28
N PRO A 664 -6.93 -17.89 1.51
CA PRO A 664 -5.94 -18.89 1.86
C PRO A 664 -5.26 -18.55 3.19
N LEU A 665 -5.49 -19.41 4.18
CA LEU A 665 -4.85 -19.29 5.49
C LEU A 665 -3.75 -20.34 5.60
N THR A 666 -2.62 -19.96 6.17
CA THR A 666 -1.56 -20.89 6.56
C THR A 666 -1.51 -20.96 8.07
N TYR A 667 -1.34 -22.15 8.62
CA TYR A 667 -1.27 -22.33 10.07
C TYR A 667 -0.16 -23.30 10.45
N GLY A 668 0.26 -23.20 11.71
CA GLY A 668 1.27 -24.08 12.24
C GLY A 668 1.50 -23.91 13.72
N ILE A 669 2.53 -24.60 14.18
CA ILE A 669 2.98 -24.60 15.56
C ILE A 669 4.39 -24.01 15.65
N LEU A 670 4.78 -23.57 16.84
CA LEU A 670 6.15 -23.23 17.18
C LEU A 670 6.51 -23.82 18.53
N GLY A 671 7.77 -24.20 18.70
CA GLY A 671 8.42 -24.41 20.00
C GLY A 671 9.55 -23.39 20.12
N GLY A 672 9.71 -22.80 21.31
CA GLY A 672 10.71 -21.76 21.54
C GLY A 672 11.52 -21.97 22.81
N PHE A 673 12.74 -21.45 22.80
CA PHE A 673 13.66 -21.42 23.95
C PHE A 673 14.34 -20.06 23.97
N ASP A 674 14.30 -19.41 25.13
CA ASP A 674 14.97 -18.14 25.36
C ASP A 674 16.00 -18.28 26.47
N TYR A 675 17.09 -17.54 26.36
CA TYR A 675 18.03 -17.38 27.45
C TYR A 675 18.66 -16.00 27.43
N GLY A 676 19.00 -15.46 28.60
CA GLY A 676 19.52 -14.11 28.70
C GLY A 676 20.01 -13.76 30.09
N ARG A 677 20.70 -12.62 30.16
CA ARG A 677 21.32 -12.11 31.38
C ARG A 677 21.54 -10.62 31.29
N ILE A 678 21.46 -9.94 32.43
CA ILE A 678 21.92 -8.56 32.59
C ILE A 678 23.29 -8.51 33.31
N TRP A 679 24.00 -7.40 33.17
CA TRP A 679 25.15 -7.05 34.00
C TRP A 679 24.92 -5.68 34.62
N LEU A 680 25.19 -5.59 35.92
CA LEU A 680 25.09 -4.38 36.71
C LEU A 680 26.45 -4.12 37.38
N ASP A 681 26.90 -2.86 37.36
CA ASP A 681 28.15 -2.47 38.01
C ASP A 681 28.10 -2.75 39.53
N GLY A 682 29.12 -3.45 40.03
CA GLY A 682 29.20 -3.85 41.44
C GLY A 682 28.40 -5.10 41.82
N GLU A 683 27.62 -5.68 40.91
CA GLU A 683 26.90 -6.94 41.15
C GLU A 683 27.86 -8.15 41.00
N ASN A 684 27.82 -9.07 41.97
CA ASN A 684 28.49 -10.37 41.89
C ASN A 684 27.47 -11.52 41.74
N SER A 685 26.72 -11.52 40.64
CA SER A 685 25.85 -12.64 40.25
C SER A 685 26.49 -13.42 39.10
N ARG A 686 26.22 -14.73 39.03
CA ARG A 686 26.51 -15.56 37.85
C ARG A 686 25.24 -16.10 37.17
N LYS A 687 24.07 -15.66 37.62
CA LYS A 687 22.77 -16.19 37.21
C LYS A 687 22.49 -15.88 35.73
N TRP A 688 22.03 -16.90 35.03
CA TRP A 688 21.48 -16.81 33.69
C TRP A 688 20.01 -17.22 33.78
N HIS A 689 19.17 -16.52 33.03
CA HIS A 689 17.73 -16.76 33.00
C HIS A 689 17.38 -17.48 31.71
N GLN A 690 16.41 -18.37 31.79
CA GLN A 690 15.99 -19.17 30.64
C GLN A 690 14.51 -19.52 30.75
N ASP A 691 13.87 -19.69 29.60
CA ASP A 691 12.53 -20.20 29.52
C ASP A 691 12.31 -20.99 28.23
N TYR A 692 11.18 -21.68 28.19
CA TYR A 692 10.77 -22.46 27.04
C TYR A 692 9.26 -22.43 26.92
N GLY A 693 8.79 -22.68 25.70
CA GLY A 693 7.37 -22.60 25.42
C GLY A 693 7.02 -23.05 24.02
N GLY A 694 5.76 -22.83 23.67
CA GLY A 694 5.24 -23.15 22.36
C GLY A 694 3.98 -22.37 22.05
N GLY A 695 3.53 -22.47 20.80
CA GLY A 695 2.34 -21.74 20.37
C GLY A 695 1.79 -22.19 19.05
N LEU A 696 0.63 -21.63 18.73
CA LEU A 696 -0.05 -21.77 17.44
C LEU A 696 0.01 -20.43 16.72
N TRP A 697 0.17 -20.48 15.40
CA TRP A 697 0.12 -19.31 14.56
C TRP A 697 -0.78 -19.54 13.35
N LEU A 698 -1.39 -18.45 12.90
CA LEU A 698 -2.24 -18.36 11.72
C LEU A 698 -1.82 -17.13 10.92
N ASN A 699 -1.63 -17.27 9.62
CA ASN A 699 -1.30 -16.18 8.71
C ASN A 699 -2.25 -16.18 7.51
N ALA A 700 -2.89 -15.04 7.26
CA ALA A 700 -3.76 -14.80 6.12
C ALA A 700 -3.03 -13.95 5.07
N ILE A 701 -2.69 -14.56 3.93
CA ILE A 701 -2.13 -13.91 2.73
C ILE A 701 -1.03 -12.87 3.06
N ASN A 702 -0.09 -13.18 3.97
CA ASN A 702 0.99 -12.27 4.39
C ASN A 702 0.56 -10.91 4.98
N VAL A 703 -0.69 -10.75 5.39
CA VAL A 703 -1.23 -9.44 5.78
C VAL A 703 -1.82 -9.44 7.20
N LEU A 704 -2.38 -10.56 7.64
CA LEU A 704 -2.84 -10.72 9.03
C LEU A 704 -2.09 -11.89 9.67
N THR A 705 -1.49 -11.65 10.83
CA THR A 705 -0.88 -12.71 11.63
C THR A 705 -1.56 -12.75 13.00
N ALA A 706 -2.01 -13.94 13.39
CA ALA A 706 -2.49 -14.22 14.73
C ALA A 706 -1.60 -15.30 15.36
N ARG A 707 -1.26 -15.11 16.63
CA ARG A 707 -0.47 -16.05 17.42
C ARG A 707 -1.03 -16.15 18.82
N ILE A 708 -1.08 -17.38 19.33
CA ILE A 708 -1.23 -17.68 20.76
C ILE A 708 -0.04 -18.52 21.21
N SER A 709 0.55 -18.22 22.34
CA SER A 709 1.69 -18.96 22.89
C SER A 709 1.67 -19.04 24.41
N TYR A 710 2.29 -20.08 24.95
CA TYR A 710 2.54 -20.27 26.37
C TYR A 710 4.04 -20.46 26.57
N PHE A 711 4.64 -19.66 27.45
CA PHE A 711 6.05 -19.74 27.83
C PHE A 711 6.19 -19.81 29.35
N LYS A 712 7.14 -20.60 29.84
CA LYS A 712 7.36 -20.82 31.27
C LYS A 712 8.85 -20.81 31.59
N SER A 713 9.20 -20.08 32.64
CA SER A 713 10.52 -20.14 33.26
C SER A 713 10.52 -21.08 34.48
N PRO A 714 11.70 -21.49 34.98
CA PRO A 714 11.79 -22.26 36.23
C PRO A 714 11.30 -21.48 37.46
N ASP A 715 11.46 -20.16 37.44
CA ASP A 715 11.33 -19.28 38.61
C ASP A 715 9.97 -18.56 38.67
N GLU A 716 9.17 -18.56 37.59
CA GLU A 716 7.92 -17.79 37.52
C GLU A 716 6.73 -18.61 36.98
N VAL A 717 5.53 -18.08 37.21
CA VAL A 717 4.28 -18.63 36.65
C VAL A 717 4.29 -18.47 35.13
N GLY A 718 3.86 -19.51 34.41
CA GLY A 718 3.85 -19.48 32.95
C GLY A 718 2.90 -18.43 32.37
N ARG A 719 3.31 -17.83 31.25
CA ARG A 719 2.65 -16.69 30.61
C ARG A 719 1.92 -17.12 29.34
N VAL A 720 0.64 -16.78 29.24
CA VAL A 720 -0.13 -16.88 27.99
C VAL A 720 -0.05 -15.55 27.26
N ILE A 721 0.38 -15.59 26.00
CA ILE A 721 0.51 -14.43 25.13
C ILE A 721 -0.36 -14.65 23.89
N PHE A 722 -1.20 -13.68 23.57
CA PHE A 722 -2.00 -13.66 22.36
C PHE A 722 -1.80 -12.35 21.61
N GLY A 723 -1.75 -12.39 20.29
CA GLY A 723 -1.73 -11.21 19.44
C GLY A 723 -2.32 -11.51 18.08
N ALA A 724 -3.22 -10.65 17.62
CA ALA A 724 -3.68 -10.61 16.25
C ALA A 724 -3.48 -9.20 15.71
N ALA A 725 -2.59 -9.08 14.72
CA ALA A 725 -2.15 -7.80 14.21
C ALA A 725 -2.04 -7.80 12.69
N TYR A 726 -2.35 -6.63 12.13
CA TYR A 726 -2.12 -6.33 10.73
C TYR A 726 -0.62 -6.10 10.49
N SER A 727 -0.05 -6.85 9.56
CA SER A 727 1.36 -6.74 9.14
C SER A 727 1.42 -5.97 7.83
N PHE A 728 2.15 -4.85 7.78
CA PHE A 728 2.45 -4.15 6.52
C PHE A 728 3.90 -3.67 6.49
#